data_AF-Q4DQD2-F1
#
_entry.id   AF-Q4DQD2-F1
#
_cell.length_a   1.000
_cell.length_b   1.000
_cell.length_c   1.000
_cell.angle_alpha   90.00
_cell.angle_beta   90.00
_cell.angle_gamma   90.00
#
_symmetry.space_group_name_H-M   'P 1'
#
loop_
_entity.id
_entity.type
_entity.pdbx_description
1 polymer ?
#
loop_
_entity_poly.entity_id
_entity_poly.type
_entity_poly.pdbx_seq_one_letter_code
_entity_poly.pdbx_strand_id
1 'polypeptide(L)'
;MLRRLAVGPCVLLRLRFDGAAGEAGRGSVRYKRLPESMQPKSLGENFTPFPLPKYDEDFGYGPVRLRNIPDIEKAKEREQRRGPALMESSLETSENETNMQLQVEGSALPSSSDVSSDPLCKKETVGDGDSLGGYAVSRHYPQIDRLECNRSLKSLLLQFVQRPQVEARCAALADMASTISTRSDAELVRMFEEVSSPFAYDGRGLNFLVTTVKKFGRPYAVTNSLVTAYVNLMNAATVTLVQEQPWRLSRCPALTIQLIHFMALIKVFEPNKWFTSSNHAPSNRADYKHPRGTNQKTAFWRTGEELFDFMVELVRCDEHGVVPPLLDLCTDEQLVDLLNGFLAIMPNGAPLGSVFNSIMGCFLQRARSNLKRSLTSQDFGTMERMYLTSVMADASNDELLKILFTDSSCPRGPNFFAALSRRQETLLHEKALVFLQEAIDTANENHDAPTLLALMESGSEMLLSMVNKDLAHEFAVKNQFDYQILRSFQHFGVVADRLRMEQSGTSARIPLLMRDVQAQLLASNTAQACLVDETASQSSAFLSEYVLPYPARRPSRPLMTMLSQLDYLNSMSSVFLLHSSLMATSTDQLVSAVRRLQSGKDSLIVSMSCLRELSVKFVTSPKQKEREACERALEIIAYEVEKGRIVLLPFSEEIRLHDAGTYCDEDLILWSIAVFFARELPLVKVRTLMHSDCTARTPYRFLKGRHNLLVSSHSLYDKDAPLLSALHSKELRLVTRNAKLRTALRDRKCTLHYYNPIRARFVYRRDKAMFEKYHTNARNLAPGFSRGALHHDWRGLGVYTPDHPQVPYRPLTWRKSELKLRAA
;
A
#
# COMPACT_ATOMS: atom_id res chain seq x y z
N MET A 1 -9.57 -2.15 109.42
CA MET A 1 -9.30 -0.86 110.10
C MET A 1 -8.95 0.18 109.04
N LEU A 2 -9.72 1.28 109.05
CA LEU A 2 -9.34 2.67 108.73
C LEU A 2 -8.70 2.95 107.36
N ARG A 3 -9.48 3.46 106.41
CA ARG A 3 -9.88 4.89 106.23
C ARG A 3 -8.73 5.71 105.63
N ARG A 4 -8.88 6.10 104.35
CA ARG A 4 -9.26 7.46 103.90
C ARG A 4 -8.29 8.52 104.40
N LEU A 5 -7.57 9.16 103.49
CA LEU A 5 -7.31 10.61 103.52
C LEU A 5 -6.93 11.07 102.10
N ALA A 6 -7.73 12.00 101.60
CA ALA A 6 -7.54 12.73 100.35
C ALA A 6 -6.49 13.83 100.55
N VAL A 7 -5.60 14.05 99.57
CA VAL A 7 -4.79 15.28 99.47
C VAL A 7 -4.46 15.52 97.97
N GLY A 8 -4.76 16.73 97.46
CA GLY A 8 -4.55 17.18 96.08
C GLY A 8 -3.11 17.64 95.76
N PRO A 9 -2.92 18.67 94.92
CA PRO A 9 -2.78 18.56 93.46
C PRO A 9 -1.32 18.45 92.96
N CYS A 10 -0.38 18.02 93.79
CA CYS A 10 1.06 17.87 93.45
C CYS A 10 1.66 16.54 93.93
N VAL A 11 0.88 15.45 93.95
CA VAL A 11 1.36 14.15 94.43
C VAL A 11 2.25 13.48 93.37
N LEU A 12 3.56 13.66 93.50
CA LEU A 12 4.57 12.87 92.83
C LEU A 12 4.49 11.41 93.30
N LEU A 13 3.89 10.54 92.47
CA LEU A 13 3.96 9.09 92.62
C LEU A 13 5.41 8.63 92.40
N ARG A 14 6.18 8.50 93.48
CA ARG A 14 7.41 7.69 93.49
C ARG A 14 7.01 6.22 93.34
N LEU A 15 7.13 5.68 92.14
CA LEU A 15 7.12 4.24 91.92
C LEU A 15 8.28 3.66 92.77
N ARG A 16 7.97 2.68 93.62
CA ARG A 16 8.85 2.18 94.71
C ARG A 16 10.25 1.71 94.28
N PHE A 17 10.49 1.58 92.99
CA PHE A 17 11.80 1.25 92.44
C PHE A 17 12.04 2.14 91.24
N ASP A 18 13.00 3.06 91.38
CA ASP A 18 13.57 3.81 90.27
C ASP A 18 14.28 2.81 89.33
N GLY A 19 13.50 2.17 88.46
CA GLY A 19 13.99 1.55 87.23
C GLY A 19 14.34 2.59 86.17
N ALA A 20 14.69 3.82 86.58
CA ALA A 20 15.10 4.94 85.75
C ALA A 20 16.61 4.90 85.52
N ALA A 21 17.12 3.82 84.92
CA ALA A 21 18.45 3.80 84.34
C ALA A 21 18.38 4.43 82.94
N GLY A 22 18.34 5.77 82.91
CA GLY A 22 18.40 6.58 81.70
C GLY A 22 17.20 6.45 80.76
N GLU A 23 16.99 7.44 79.90
CA GLU A 23 15.96 7.45 78.86
C GLU A 23 16.05 6.26 77.87
N ALA A 24 17.09 5.42 77.97
CA ALA A 24 17.24 4.16 77.25
C ALA A 24 16.54 2.95 77.91
N GLY A 25 16.09 3.04 79.18
CA GLY A 25 15.69 1.86 79.98
C GLY A 25 14.22 1.44 79.96
N ARG A 26 13.27 2.32 79.60
CA ARG A 26 11.82 1.99 79.59
C ARG A 26 11.36 1.11 78.42
N GLY A 27 12.29 0.66 77.56
CA GLY A 27 11.99 -0.20 76.42
C GLY A 27 11.88 -1.70 76.72
N SER A 28 12.18 -2.17 77.94
CA SER A 28 12.49 -3.59 78.17
C SER A 28 11.29 -4.54 78.35
N VAL A 29 10.08 -4.05 78.73
CA VAL A 29 8.89 -4.91 78.82
C VAL A 29 7.90 -4.56 77.71
N ARG A 30 7.81 -5.44 76.71
CA ARG A 30 6.80 -5.39 75.64
C ARG A 30 5.98 -6.67 75.67
N TYR A 31 4.68 -6.57 75.47
CA TYR A 31 3.84 -7.74 75.23
C TYR A 31 4.03 -8.22 73.80
N LYS A 32 3.97 -9.54 73.56
CA LYS A 32 3.87 -10.05 72.19
C LYS A 32 2.62 -9.44 71.55
N ARG A 33 2.73 -8.92 70.32
CA ARG A 33 1.58 -8.37 69.59
C ARG A 33 0.55 -9.49 69.41
N LEU A 34 -0.56 -9.39 70.14
CA LEU A 34 -1.65 -10.35 70.05
C LEU A 34 -2.34 -10.20 68.68
N PRO A 35 -2.71 -11.30 68.00
CA PRO A 35 -3.57 -11.25 66.82
C PRO A 35 -4.89 -10.53 67.15
N GLU A 36 -5.55 -9.90 66.17
CA GLU A 36 -6.87 -9.27 66.36
C GLU A 36 -7.93 -10.24 66.93
N SER A 37 -7.75 -11.55 66.71
CA SER A 37 -8.60 -12.59 67.30
C SER A 37 -8.42 -12.78 68.81
N MET A 38 -7.29 -12.37 69.38
CA MET A 38 -6.99 -12.44 70.82
C MET A 38 -7.08 -11.07 71.53
N GLN A 39 -7.18 -9.99 70.76
CA GLN A 39 -7.43 -8.65 71.31
C GLN A 39 -8.91 -8.51 71.69
N PRO A 40 -9.23 -7.83 72.81
CA PRO A 40 -10.62 -7.59 73.17
C PRO A 40 -11.30 -6.75 72.09
N LYS A 41 -12.48 -7.17 71.64
CA LYS A 41 -13.29 -6.38 70.71
C LYS A 41 -14.02 -5.27 71.44
N SER A 42 -14.09 -4.08 70.83
CA SER A 42 -14.97 -3.02 71.30
C SER A 42 -16.43 -3.50 71.24
N LEU A 43 -17.17 -3.31 72.33
CA LEU A 43 -18.59 -3.66 72.41
C LEU A 43 -19.41 -2.38 72.24
N GLY A 44 -20.51 -2.45 71.50
CA GLY A 44 -21.46 -1.34 71.41
C GLY A 44 -21.99 -0.94 72.79
N GLU A 45 -22.44 0.31 72.92
CA GLU A 45 -22.96 0.88 74.17
C GLU A 45 -24.13 0.05 74.70
N ASN A 46 -25.07 -0.31 73.82
CA ASN A 46 -26.28 -1.06 74.15
C ASN A 46 -26.11 -2.59 73.95
N PHE A 47 -24.87 -3.10 74.01
CA PHE A 47 -24.60 -4.53 73.80
C PHE A 47 -24.99 -5.37 75.00
N THR A 48 -25.83 -6.37 74.75
CA THR A 48 -26.18 -7.47 75.65
C THR A 48 -25.68 -8.80 75.07
N PRO A 49 -25.05 -9.67 75.89
CA PRO A 49 -24.63 -11.00 75.43
C PRO A 49 -25.84 -11.93 75.25
N PHE A 50 -25.71 -12.90 74.34
CA PHE A 50 -26.70 -13.99 74.21
C PHE A 50 -26.83 -14.75 75.55
N PRO A 51 -28.04 -15.08 76.04
CA PRO A 51 -29.34 -15.08 75.34
C PRO A 51 -30.20 -13.83 75.56
N LEU A 52 -29.65 -12.72 76.05
CA LEU A 52 -30.44 -11.51 76.28
C LEU A 52 -30.90 -10.88 74.96
N PRO A 53 -32.10 -10.26 74.92
CA PRO A 53 -32.56 -9.53 73.75
C PRO A 53 -31.62 -8.35 73.45
N LYS A 54 -31.59 -7.93 72.18
CA LYS A 54 -30.96 -6.66 71.80
C LYS A 54 -31.75 -5.50 72.42
N TYR A 55 -31.06 -4.39 72.63
CA TYR A 55 -31.73 -3.14 72.98
C TYR A 55 -32.60 -2.65 71.82
N ASP A 56 -33.79 -2.18 72.14
CA ASP A 56 -34.73 -1.53 71.24
C ASP A 56 -35.49 -0.43 71.99
N GLU A 57 -35.96 0.60 71.31
CA GLU A 57 -36.63 1.73 71.97
C GLU A 57 -37.99 1.32 72.56
N ASP A 58 -38.68 0.35 71.94
CA ASP A 58 -40.01 -0.08 72.37
C ASP A 58 -40.01 -0.87 73.70
N PHE A 59 -38.98 -1.67 73.93
CA PHE A 59 -38.91 -2.57 75.09
C PHE A 59 -37.70 -2.32 76.02
N GLY A 60 -36.83 -1.36 75.68
CA GLY A 60 -35.53 -1.20 76.32
C GLY A 60 -34.66 -2.43 76.07
N TYR A 61 -34.40 -3.24 77.09
CA TYR A 61 -33.60 -4.48 76.98
C TYR A 61 -34.41 -5.74 76.61
N GLY A 62 -35.58 -5.55 75.99
CA GLY A 62 -36.48 -6.61 75.52
C GLY A 62 -37.17 -7.39 76.65
N PRO A 63 -38.07 -8.33 76.31
CA PRO A 63 -38.77 -9.14 77.31
C PRO A 63 -37.82 -10.17 77.93
N VAL A 64 -37.50 -9.99 79.22
CA VAL A 64 -36.66 -10.93 79.98
C VAL A 64 -37.44 -11.46 81.18
N ARG A 65 -37.44 -12.79 81.37
CA ARG A 65 -38.16 -13.44 82.49
C ARG A 65 -37.45 -13.27 83.84
N LEU A 66 -36.19 -12.83 83.83
CA LEU A 66 -35.32 -12.67 85.01
C LEU A 66 -35.26 -11.20 85.45
N ARG A 67 -35.05 -10.97 86.75
CA ARG A 67 -34.79 -9.63 87.33
C ARG A 67 -33.33 -9.52 87.80
N ASN A 68 -32.81 -8.30 87.93
CA ASN A 68 -31.45 -7.99 88.41
C ASN A 68 -30.31 -8.63 87.57
N ILE A 69 -30.43 -8.55 86.24
CA ILE A 69 -29.47 -9.14 85.32
C ILE A 69 -28.22 -8.24 85.24
N PRO A 70 -27.04 -8.71 85.70
CA PRO A 70 -25.84 -7.88 85.80
C PRO A 70 -25.36 -7.37 84.44
N ASP A 71 -25.61 -8.10 83.34
CA ASP A 71 -25.23 -7.68 81.99
C ASP A 71 -26.07 -6.50 81.47
N ILE A 72 -27.34 -6.41 81.88
CA ILE A 72 -28.19 -5.25 81.58
C ILE A 72 -27.70 -4.02 82.35
N GLU A 73 -27.35 -4.19 83.64
CA GLU A 73 -26.79 -3.09 84.42
C GLU A 73 -25.43 -2.64 83.88
N LYS A 74 -24.57 -3.56 83.41
CA LYS A 74 -23.32 -3.22 82.70
C LYS A 74 -23.54 -2.53 81.35
N ALA A 75 -24.63 -2.81 80.65
CA ALA A 75 -24.99 -2.09 79.43
C ALA A 75 -25.46 -0.67 79.75
N LYS A 76 -26.30 -0.50 80.79
CA LYS A 76 -26.68 0.82 81.32
C LYS A 76 -25.49 1.63 81.83
N GLU A 77 -24.54 1.01 82.52
CA GLU A 77 -23.31 1.69 82.97
C GLU A 77 -22.45 2.16 81.78
N ARG A 78 -22.38 1.37 80.70
CA ARG A 78 -21.68 1.77 79.46
C ARG A 78 -22.38 2.93 78.77
N GLU A 79 -23.70 2.89 78.69
CA GLU A 79 -24.54 3.97 78.17
C GLU A 79 -24.41 5.24 79.02
N GLN A 80 -24.41 5.13 80.35
CA GLN A 80 -24.25 6.27 81.26
C GLN A 80 -22.87 6.93 81.14
N ARG A 81 -21.81 6.18 80.83
CA ARG A 81 -20.47 6.74 80.57
C ARG A 81 -20.38 7.53 79.27
N ARG A 82 -21.35 7.37 78.35
CA ARG A 82 -21.44 8.15 77.12
C ARG A 82 -21.63 9.64 77.40
N GLY A 83 -22.46 9.99 78.39
CA GLY A 83 -22.72 11.39 78.75
C GLY A 83 -21.42 12.14 79.12
N PRO A 84 -20.65 11.66 80.11
CA PRO A 84 -19.36 12.25 80.47
C PRO A 84 -18.34 12.23 79.34
N ALA A 85 -18.19 11.11 78.60
CA ALA A 85 -17.17 11.01 77.56
C ALA A 85 -17.49 11.88 76.33
N LEU A 86 -18.75 11.97 75.91
CA LEU A 86 -19.15 12.90 74.85
C LEU A 86 -19.02 14.34 75.33
N MET A 87 -19.39 14.65 76.58
CA MET A 87 -19.26 16.00 77.13
C MET A 87 -17.79 16.43 77.26
N GLU A 88 -16.88 15.56 77.70
CA GLU A 88 -15.43 15.80 77.69
C GLU A 88 -14.91 16.00 76.27
N SER A 89 -15.31 15.16 75.31
CA SER A 89 -14.90 15.34 73.91
C SER A 89 -15.46 16.61 73.26
N SER A 90 -16.67 17.04 73.64
CA SER A 90 -17.29 18.29 73.21
C SER A 90 -16.62 19.52 73.83
N LEU A 91 -16.18 19.42 75.09
CA LEU A 91 -15.41 20.48 75.75
C LEU A 91 -14.00 20.60 75.14
N GLU A 92 -13.33 19.48 74.83
CA GLU A 92 -12.05 19.48 74.12
C GLU A 92 -12.19 19.99 72.67
N THR A 93 -13.33 19.79 72.02
CA THR A 93 -13.57 20.38 70.69
C THR A 93 -13.88 21.87 70.75
N SER A 94 -14.62 22.35 71.75
CA SER A 94 -14.82 23.80 71.96
C SER A 94 -13.55 24.55 72.37
N GLU A 95 -12.59 23.90 73.05
CA GLU A 95 -11.27 24.53 73.30
C GLU A 95 -10.37 24.57 72.05
N ASN A 96 -10.59 23.68 71.08
CA ASN A 96 -9.83 23.65 69.82
C ASN A 96 -10.37 24.59 68.72
N GLU A 97 -11.56 25.17 68.87
CA GLU A 97 -12.14 26.09 67.88
C GLU A 97 -11.42 27.45 67.78
N THR A 98 -10.50 27.78 68.69
CA THR A 98 -9.71 29.03 68.62
C THR A 98 -8.41 28.94 67.82
N ASN A 99 -8.04 27.77 67.26
CA ASN A 99 -6.71 27.58 66.65
C ASN A 99 -6.62 26.98 65.23
N MET A 100 -7.72 26.75 64.49
CA MET A 100 -7.62 26.29 63.10
C MET A 100 -8.64 26.92 62.16
N GLN A 101 -8.32 28.14 61.68
CA GLN A 101 -8.96 28.77 60.53
C GLN A 101 -8.05 28.69 59.27
N LEU A 102 -7.36 27.56 59.11
CA LEU A 102 -6.50 27.24 57.97
C LEU A 102 -6.76 25.80 57.51
N GLN A 103 -7.07 25.65 56.21
CA GLN A 103 -7.10 24.43 55.38
C GLN A 103 -8.38 23.58 55.33
N VAL A 104 -9.27 23.98 54.41
CA VAL A 104 -10.13 23.13 53.58
C VAL A 104 -9.77 23.61 52.15
N GLU A 105 -9.08 22.86 51.29
CA GLU A 105 -9.51 21.69 50.53
C GLU A 105 -8.28 20.91 50.01
N GLY A 106 -8.38 19.57 49.92
CA GLY A 106 -7.79 18.84 48.78
C GLY A 106 -6.51 18.03 48.98
N SER A 107 -6.67 16.85 49.58
CA SER A 107 -6.04 15.57 49.16
C SER A 107 -4.51 15.38 49.26
N ALA A 108 -4.12 14.80 50.39
CA ALA A 108 -3.30 13.57 50.52
C ALA A 108 -2.10 13.35 49.58
N LEU A 109 -0.91 13.63 50.12
CA LEU A 109 0.34 12.85 50.19
C LEU A 109 1.30 13.72 51.03
N PRO A 110 2.30 13.21 51.79
CA PRO A 110 3.01 11.94 51.58
C PRO A 110 3.37 11.17 52.88
N SER A 111 3.48 9.84 52.83
CA SER A 111 4.46 9.11 53.67
C SER A 111 4.55 7.63 53.29
N SER A 112 5.66 7.25 52.66
CA SER A 112 6.25 5.92 52.86
C SER A 112 7.70 5.93 52.37
N SER A 113 8.61 5.98 53.34
CA SER A 113 9.92 5.32 53.37
C SER A 113 10.64 5.08 52.03
N ASP A 114 11.72 5.84 51.84
CA ASP A 114 12.88 5.43 51.05
C ASP A 114 13.41 4.08 51.58
N VAL A 115 13.09 3.01 50.84
CA VAL A 115 13.85 1.76 50.91
C VAL A 115 14.85 1.82 49.77
N SER A 116 16.11 2.06 50.13
CA SER A 116 17.27 1.90 49.25
C SER A 116 17.21 0.53 48.59
N SER A 117 16.83 0.50 47.31
CA SER A 117 16.73 -0.71 46.52
C SER A 117 18.12 -1.09 46.03
N ASP A 118 18.89 -1.75 46.90
CA ASP A 118 20.16 -2.35 46.50
C ASP A 118 19.91 -3.45 45.44
N PRO A 119 20.55 -3.38 44.26
CA PRO A 119 20.35 -4.37 43.22
C PRO A 119 20.91 -5.73 43.68
N LEU A 120 20.02 -6.74 43.79
CA LEU A 120 20.34 -8.12 44.18
C LEU A 120 21.37 -8.83 43.28
N CYS A 121 21.75 -8.25 42.14
CA CYS A 121 22.79 -8.74 41.24
C CYS A 121 23.60 -7.58 40.66
N LYS A 122 24.93 -7.77 40.56
CA LYS A 122 25.82 -6.86 39.85
C LYS A 122 25.36 -6.75 38.40
N LYS A 123 24.85 -5.59 37.98
CA LYS A 123 24.58 -5.31 36.56
C LYS A 123 25.91 -5.30 35.81
N GLU A 124 26.09 -6.19 34.84
CA GLU A 124 27.22 -6.11 33.92
C GLU A 124 27.12 -4.81 33.11
N THR A 125 28.23 -4.07 33.00
CA THR A 125 28.29 -2.83 32.20
C THR A 125 28.24 -3.17 30.71
N VAL A 126 27.03 -3.16 30.17
CA VAL A 126 26.75 -3.30 28.74
C VAL A 126 27.01 -1.94 28.06
N GLY A 127 27.70 -1.93 26.92
CA GLY A 127 27.96 -0.69 26.17
C GLY A 127 26.68 0.01 25.75
N ASP A 128 26.70 1.34 25.64
CA ASP A 128 25.48 2.15 25.43
C ASP A 128 24.66 1.72 24.19
N GLY A 129 25.35 1.27 23.13
CA GLY A 129 24.73 0.73 21.91
C GLY A 129 24.11 -0.67 22.03
N ASP A 130 24.32 -1.37 23.14
CA ASP A 130 23.78 -2.71 23.42
C ASP A 130 22.59 -2.65 24.42
N SER A 131 22.20 -1.46 24.89
CA SER A 131 21.06 -1.27 25.79
C SER A 131 19.71 -1.50 25.07
N LEU A 132 18.77 -2.19 25.72
CA LEU A 132 17.40 -2.43 25.21
C LEU A 132 16.48 -1.21 25.41
N GLY A 133 17.00 0.01 25.21
CA GLY A 133 16.25 1.25 25.40
C GLY A 133 15.06 1.41 24.44
N GLY A 134 14.11 2.26 24.82
CA GLY A 134 12.94 2.61 23.99
C GLY A 134 11.62 1.94 24.37
N TYR A 135 11.61 1.11 25.41
CA TYR A 135 10.40 0.47 25.93
C TYR A 135 10.23 0.72 27.43
N ALA A 136 8.99 0.71 27.92
CA ALA A 136 8.65 0.81 29.34
C ALA A 136 7.62 -0.25 29.71
N VAL A 137 7.72 -0.80 30.93
CA VAL A 137 6.67 -1.67 31.47
C VAL A 137 5.48 -0.83 31.93
N SER A 138 4.29 -1.43 31.89
CA SER A 138 3.06 -0.78 32.35
C SER A 138 3.19 -0.22 33.76
N ARG A 139 2.52 0.91 34.02
CA ARG A 139 2.44 1.53 35.35
C ARG A 139 1.86 0.60 36.43
N HIS A 140 1.13 -0.44 36.02
CA HIS A 140 0.51 -1.42 36.91
C HIS A 140 1.36 -2.67 37.15
N TYR A 141 2.65 -2.67 36.78
CA TYR A 141 3.58 -3.72 37.21
C TYR A 141 3.64 -3.76 38.75
N PRO A 142 3.53 -4.93 39.42
CA PRO A 142 3.65 -6.30 38.90
C PRO A 142 2.39 -7.01 38.38
N GLN A 143 1.22 -6.37 38.37
CA GLN A 143 -0.05 -7.02 37.97
C GLN A 143 -0.17 -7.21 36.45
N ILE A 144 0.33 -6.26 35.68
CA ILE A 144 0.30 -6.26 34.22
C ILE A 144 1.72 -6.04 33.72
N ASP A 145 2.27 -7.04 33.04
CA ASP A 145 3.62 -7.05 32.48
C ASP A 145 3.67 -6.55 31.02
N ARG A 146 2.66 -5.76 30.60
CA ARG A 146 2.60 -5.20 29.26
C ARG A 146 3.79 -4.28 29.00
N LEU A 147 4.45 -4.47 27.87
CA LEU A 147 5.52 -3.62 27.38
C LEU A 147 4.95 -2.56 26.42
N GLU A 148 5.23 -1.29 26.68
CA GLU A 148 4.84 -0.13 25.88
C GLU A 148 6.06 0.45 25.18
N CYS A 149 5.89 0.86 23.92
CA CYS A 149 6.97 1.42 23.10
C CYS A 149 6.99 2.95 23.22
N ASN A 150 8.13 3.52 23.61
CA ASN A 150 8.36 4.96 23.74
C ASN A 150 9.29 5.51 22.64
N ARG A 151 9.45 4.76 21.53
CA ARG A 151 10.34 5.14 20.43
C ARG A 151 9.74 6.26 19.58
N SER A 152 10.59 7.20 19.17
CA SER A 152 10.20 8.26 18.24
C SER A 152 9.80 7.70 16.88
N LEU A 153 8.87 8.38 16.18
CA LEU A 153 8.43 7.95 14.85
C LEU A 153 9.62 7.86 13.88
N LYS A 154 10.52 8.86 13.94
CA LYS A 154 11.74 8.89 13.12
C LYS A 154 12.59 7.62 13.29
N SER A 155 12.73 7.11 14.52
CA SER A 155 13.45 5.85 14.79
C SER A 155 12.74 4.65 14.17
N LEU A 156 11.41 4.58 14.28
CA LEU A 156 10.60 3.49 13.75
C LEU A 156 10.61 3.46 12.20
N LEU A 157 10.47 4.61 11.57
CA LEU A 157 10.56 4.76 10.12
C LEU A 157 11.97 4.42 9.61
N LEU A 158 13.01 4.88 10.31
CA LEU A 158 14.39 4.52 9.99
C LEU A 158 14.60 3.00 10.05
N GLN A 159 14.07 2.33 11.09
CA GLN A 159 14.11 0.87 11.18
C GLN A 159 13.35 0.21 10.03
N PHE A 160 12.15 0.69 9.71
CA PHE A 160 11.32 0.18 8.62
C PHE A 160 12.06 0.25 7.29
N VAL A 161 12.63 1.41 6.94
CA VAL A 161 13.37 1.62 5.69
C VAL A 161 14.68 0.83 5.66
N GLN A 162 15.54 0.97 6.68
CA GLN A 162 16.90 0.40 6.67
C GLN A 162 16.95 -1.11 6.91
N ARG A 163 15.97 -1.69 7.63
CA ARG A 163 15.87 -3.14 7.85
C ARG A 163 14.65 -3.69 7.09
N PRO A 164 14.73 -3.91 5.76
CA PRO A 164 13.63 -4.44 4.94
C PRO A 164 13.31 -5.93 5.20
N GLN A 165 13.80 -6.49 6.31
CA GLN A 165 13.53 -7.86 6.73
C GLN A 165 12.10 -7.94 7.28
N VAL A 166 11.41 -9.06 7.04
CA VAL A 166 10.00 -9.25 7.40
C VAL A 166 9.79 -8.99 8.90
N GLU A 167 10.64 -9.56 9.75
CA GLU A 167 10.56 -9.46 11.21
C GLU A 167 10.74 -8.02 11.69
N ALA A 168 11.74 -7.31 11.15
CA ALA A 168 12.02 -5.92 11.52
C ALA A 168 10.92 -4.95 11.07
N ARG A 169 10.35 -5.18 9.88
CA ARG A 169 9.17 -4.45 9.35
C ARG A 169 7.94 -4.72 10.21
N CYS A 170 7.66 -5.98 10.56
CA CYS A 170 6.56 -6.35 11.47
C CYS A 170 6.70 -5.70 12.84
N ALA A 171 7.90 -5.71 13.44
CA ALA A 171 8.14 -5.08 14.72
C ALA A 171 7.95 -3.55 14.67
N ALA A 172 8.47 -2.89 13.62
CA ALA A 172 8.25 -1.46 13.43
C ALA A 172 6.76 -1.12 13.26
N LEU A 173 6.01 -1.91 12.48
CA LEU A 173 4.57 -1.73 12.31
C LEU A 173 3.80 -1.95 13.62
N ALA A 174 4.18 -2.93 14.43
CA ALA A 174 3.57 -3.18 15.74
C ALA A 174 3.86 -2.05 16.74
N ASP A 175 5.08 -1.53 16.76
CA ASP A 175 5.47 -0.37 17.56
C ASP A 175 4.71 0.89 17.11
N MET A 176 4.60 1.11 15.80
CA MET A 176 3.82 2.22 15.24
C MET A 176 2.34 2.10 15.60
N ALA A 177 1.73 0.91 15.44
CA ALA A 177 0.35 0.63 15.82
C ALA A 177 0.08 0.89 17.31
N SER A 178 1.03 0.52 18.18
CA SER A 178 0.91 0.71 19.63
C SER A 178 1.04 2.17 20.06
N THR A 179 1.62 3.02 19.22
CA THR A 179 1.90 4.44 19.52
C THR A 179 1.01 5.42 18.76
N ILE A 180 0.01 4.94 17.98
CA ILE A 180 -0.88 5.79 17.18
C ILE A 180 -1.62 6.82 18.06
N SER A 181 -2.14 6.40 19.21
CA SER A 181 -2.97 7.22 20.10
C SER A 181 -2.25 8.45 20.67
N THR A 182 -0.92 8.40 20.79
CA THR A 182 -0.10 9.48 21.36
C THR A 182 0.57 10.37 20.30
N ARG A 183 0.46 10.03 19.01
CA ARG A 183 1.15 10.74 17.92
C ARG A 183 0.32 11.91 17.38
N SER A 184 1.02 12.97 16.99
CA SER A 184 0.44 14.14 16.33
C SER A 184 -0.05 13.85 14.90
N ASP A 185 -0.92 14.69 14.34
CA ASP A 185 -1.47 14.50 12.98
C ASP A 185 -0.37 14.49 11.91
N ALA A 186 0.60 15.41 11.99
CA ALA A 186 1.74 15.47 11.08
C ALA A 186 2.69 14.26 11.20
N GLU A 187 2.76 13.62 12.37
CA GLU A 187 3.46 12.35 12.53
C GLU A 187 2.67 11.21 11.88
N LEU A 188 1.35 11.15 12.06
CA LEU A 188 0.53 10.12 11.43
C LEU A 188 0.56 10.20 9.90
N VAL A 189 0.49 11.40 9.32
CA VAL A 189 0.61 11.61 7.87
C VAL A 189 1.93 11.03 7.35
N ARG A 190 3.06 11.44 7.94
CA ARG A 190 4.39 10.91 7.60
C ARG A 190 4.51 9.40 7.81
N MET A 191 3.88 8.87 8.85
CA MET A 191 3.85 7.43 9.12
C MET A 191 3.18 6.67 7.97
N PHE A 192 1.99 7.09 7.56
CA PHE A 192 1.24 6.42 6.50
C PHE A 192 1.90 6.58 5.12
N GLU A 193 2.50 7.72 4.83
CA GLU A 193 3.27 7.95 3.60
C GLU A 193 4.42 6.95 3.46
N GLU A 194 5.28 6.84 4.48
CA GLU A 194 6.45 5.93 4.44
C GLU A 194 6.05 4.46 4.48
N VAL A 195 5.00 4.12 5.23
CA VAL A 195 4.46 2.75 5.31
C VAL A 195 3.80 2.32 3.98
N SER A 196 3.40 3.28 3.15
CA SER A 196 2.84 3.07 1.80
C SER A 196 3.88 2.78 0.72
N SER A 197 5.16 3.12 0.95
CA SER A 197 6.25 2.96 -0.02
C SER A 197 6.40 1.58 -0.70
N PRO A 198 6.13 0.41 -0.07
CA PRO A 198 6.33 -0.88 -0.73
C PRO A 198 5.16 -1.31 -1.64
N PHE A 199 4.09 -0.51 -1.74
CA PHE A 199 2.90 -0.85 -2.52
C PHE A 199 2.86 -0.10 -3.85
N ALA A 200 2.36 -0.79 -4.89
CA ALA A 200 2.07 -0.19 -6.18
C ALA A 200 0.55 -0.07 -6.36
N TYR A 201 0.09 0.95 -7.10
CA TYR A 201 -1.32 1.16 -7.41
C TYR A 201 -1.94 -0.02 -8.20
N ASP A 202 -1.21 -0.55 -9.20
CA ASP A 202 -1.55 -1.76 -9.97
C ASP A 202 -1.22 -3.07 -9.21
N GLY A 203 -0.73 -2.94 -7.97
CA GLY A 203 -0.44 -4.08 -7.09
C GLY A 203 -1.69 -4.77 -6.56
N ARG A 204 -1.49 -5.81 -5.74
CA ARG A 204 -2.57 -6.55 -5.07
C ARG A 204 -2.82 -6.11 -3.62
N GLY A 205 -2.27 -4.97 -3.22
CA GLY A 205 -2.26 -4.53 -1.82
C GLY A 205 -1.38 -5.43 -0.94
N LEU A 206 -1.93 -5.99 0.15
CA LEU A 206 -1.20 -6.82 1.13
C LEU A 206 -0.83 -8.24 0.65
N ASN A 207 -0.36 -8.40 -0.59
CA ASN A 207 0.00 -9.69 -1.18
C ASN A 207 1.42 -10.14 -0.77
N PHE A 208 1.56 -10.61 0.47
CA PHE A 208 2.85 -11.10 1.01
C PHE A 208 2.93 -12.63 1.03
N LEU A 209 2.62 -13.27 -0.10
CA LEU A 209 2.60 -14.73 -0.24
C LEU A 209 4.02 -15.32 -0.28
N VAL A 210 4.35 -16.19 0.68
CA VAL A 210 5.71 -16.77 0.81
C VAL A 210 5.72 -18.29 0.63
N THR A 211 4.75 -18.99 1.20
CA THR A 211 4.71 -20.47 1.17
C THR A 211 3.63 -20.94 0.22
N THR A 212 3.93 -21.88 -0.67
CA THR A 212 2.90 -22.54 -1.50
C THR A 212 2.70 -23.97 -1.01
N VAL A 213 1.46 -24.33 -0.66
CA VAL A 213 1.08 -25.65 -0.15
C VAL A 213 0.29 -26.41 -1.21
N LYS A 214 0.75 -27.60 -1.59
CA LYS A 214 0.12 -28.49 -2.59
C LYS A 214 -0.41 -29.77 -1.95
N LYS A 215 -1.25 -29.64 -0.92
CA LYS A 215 -1.82 -30.79 -0.19
C LYS A 215 -3.03 -31.43 -0.89
N PHE A 216 -3.86 -30.64 -1.59
CA PHE A 216 -5.19 -31.04 -2.06
C PHE A 216 -5.37 -30.95 -3.59
N GLY A 217 -4.32 -31.16 -4.36
CA GLY A 217 -4.33 -30.97 -5.82
C GLY A 217 -4.04 -29.53 -6.24
N ARG A 218 -5.02 -28.61 -6.09
CA ARG A 218 -4.78 -27.18 -6.36
C ARG A 218 -3.92 -26.57 -5.24
N PRO A 219 -2.86 -25.80 -5.57
CA PRO A 219 -2.06 -25.12 -4.57
C PRO A 219 -2.86 -24.01 -3.88
N TYR A 220 -2.56 -23.76 -2.61
CA TYR A 220 -2.88 -22.49 -1.96
C TYR A 220 -1.60 -21.87 -1.41
N ALA A 221 -1.47 -20.55 -1.54
CA ALA A 221 -0.33 -19.82 -0.98
C ALA A 221 -0.59 -19.50 0.50
N VAL A 222 0.40 -19.14 1.32
CA VAL A 222 0.25 -18.68 2.71
C VAL A 222 1.11 -17.43 2.88
N THR A 223 0.54 -16.41 3.51
CA THR A 223 1.18 -15.11 3.72
C THR A 223 2.18 -15.15 4.87
N ASN A 224 3.11 -14.19 4.91
CA ASN A 224 3.91 -13.95 6.10
C ASN A 224 3.15 -13.06 7.12
N SER A 225 3.83 -12.67 8.20
CA SER A 225 3.30 -11.85 9.29
C SER A 225 3.08 -10.37 8.95
N LEU A 226 3.49 -9.89 7.76
CA LEU A 226 3.25 -8.50 7.37
C LEU A 226 1.76 -8.23 7.22
N VAL A 227 1.01 -9.16 6.63
CA VAL A 227 -0.46 -9.01 6.48
C VAL A 227 -1.10 -8.73 7.84
N THR A 228 -0.78 -9.54 8.85
CA THR A 228 -1.32 -9.35 10.20
C THR A 228 -0.82 -8.05 10.85
N ALA A 229 0.43 -7.65 10.60
CA ALA A 229 0.96 -6.39 11.13
C ALA A 229 0.25 -5.16 10.55
N TYR A 230 -0.01 -5.15 9.24
CA TYR A 230 -0.78 -4.10 8.56
C TYR A 230 -2.25 -4.08 8.99
N VAL A 231 -2.88 -5.25 9.15
CA VAL A 231 -4.25 -5.35 9.67
C VAL A 231 -4.34 -4.80 11.10
N ASN A 232 -3.36 -5.12 11.95
CA ASN A 232 -3.31 -4.57 13.32
C ASN A 232 -3.06 -3.06 13.33
N LEU A 233 -2.24 -2.54 12.41
CA LEU A 233 -2.06 -1.10 12.23
C LEU A 233 -3.39 -0.41 11.87
N MET A 234 -4.15 -0.98 10.94
CA MET A 234 -5.47 -0.46 10.57
C MET A 234 -6.45 -0.53 11.72
N ASN A 235 -6.50 -1.65 12.45
CA ASN A 235 -7.39 -1.78 13.61
C ASN A 235 -7.03 -0.77 14.71
N ALA A 236 -5.75 -0.53 14.96
CA ALA A 236 -5.31 0.49 15.91
C ALA A 236 -5.70 1.90 15.44
N ALA A 237 -5.56 2.20 14.14
CA ALA A 237 -6.01 3.46 13.56
C ALA A 237 -7.52 3.65 13.68
N THR A 238 -8.32 2.59 13.44
CA THR A 238 -9.78 2.62 13.63
C THR A 238 -10.15 2.92 15.09
N VAL A 239 -9.56 2.20 16.06
CA VAL A 239 -9.82 2.45 17.48
C VAL A 239 -9.47 3.89 17.87
N THR A 240 -8.28 4.37 17.51
CA THR A 240 -7.87 5.72 17.87
C THR A 240 -8.70 6.80 17.16
N LEU A 241 -8.90 6.72 15.85
CA LEU A 241 -9.46 7.83 15.05
C LEU A 241 -10.99 7.80 14.94
N VAL A 242 -11.65 6.71 15.35
CA VAL A 242 -13.11 6.61 15.36
C VAL A 242 -13.64 6.55 16.79
N GLN A 243 -13.06 5.70 17.65
CA GLN A 243 -13.61 5.44 18.99
C GLN A 243 -13.05 6.40 20.06
N GLU A 244 -11.73 6.62 20.08
CA GLU A 244 -11.09 7.43 21.12
C GLU A 244 -11.02 8.93 20.77
N GLN A 245 -10.68 9.27 19.52
CA GLN A 245 -10.37 10.62 19.04
C GLN A 245 -11.07 10.97 17.71
N PRO A 246 -12.41 10.85 17.59
CA PRO A 246 -13.16 11.05 16.34
C PRO A 246 -12.99 12.43 15.69
N TRP A 247 -12.72 13.46 16.50
CA TRP A 247 -12.57 14.84 16.03
C TRP A 247 -11.30 15.09 15.19
N ARG A 248 -10.33 14.17 15.19
CA ARG A 248 -9.06 14.39 14.47
C ARG A 248 -9.26 14.37 12.96
N LEU A 249 -10.06 13.44 12.47
CA LEU A 249 -10.36 13.32 11.04
C LEU A 249 -11.18 14.51 10.52
N SER A 250 -12.08 15.05 11.34
CA SER A 250 -12.86 16.25 10.94
C SER A 250 -12.04 17.54 10.96
N ARG A 251 -11.02 17.65 11.83
CA ARG A 251 -10.17 18.85 11.95
C ARG A 251 -8.97 18.87 11.00
N CYS A 252 -8.47 17.72 10.58
CA CYS A 252 -7.26 17.62 9.76
C CYS A 252 -7.54 16.94 8.40
N PRO A 253 -7.86 17.72 7.35
CA PRO A 253 -8.07 17.19 5.99
C PRO A 253 -6.91 16.33 5.48
N ALA A 254 -5.66 16.75 5.74
CA ALA A 254 -4.47 16.02 5.29
C ALA A 254 -4.38 14.61 5.89
N LEU A 255 -4.76 14.42 7.15
CA LEU A 255 -4.79 13.11 7.79
C LEU A 255 -5.87 12.22 7.16
N THR A 256 -7.06 12.77 6.94
CA THR A 256 -8.20 12.08 6.31
C THR A 256 -7.86 11.63 4.89
N ILE A 257 -7.27 12.51 4.08
CA ILE A 257 -6.84 12.21 2.71
C ILE A 257 -5.74 11.13 2.70
N GLN A 258 -4.71 11.27 3.54
CA GLN A 258 -3.63 10.29 3.59
C GLN A 258 -4.13 8.90 4.01
N LEU A 259 -5.08 8.85 4.94
CA LEU A 259 -5.64 7.59 5.43
C LEU A 259 -6.50 6.90 4.37
N ILE A 260 -7.35 7.62 3.64
CA ILE A 260 -8.15 7.04 2.54
C ILE A 260 -7.27 6.56 1.39
N HIS A 261 -6.22 7.32 1.04
CA HIS A 261 -5.23 6.90 0.03
C HIS A 261 -4.48 5.64 0.45
N PHE A 262 -4.08 5.55 1.73
CA PHE A 262 -3.45 4.35 2.26
C PHE A 262 -4.39 3.13 2.18
N MET A 263 -5.65 3.29 2.59
CA MET A 263 -6.67 2.24 2.53
C MET A 263 -6.92 1.77 1.08
N ALA A 264 -6.96 2.70 0.12
CA ALA A 264 -7.09 2.39 -1.30
C ALA A 264 -5.88 1.62 -1.83
N LEU A 265 -4.65 2.06 -1.50
CA LEU A 265 -3.40 1.45 -1.97
C LEU A 265 -3.23 0.00 -1.47
N ILE A 266 -3.61 -0.29 -0.23
CA ILE A 266 -3.56 -1.65 0.33
C ILE A 266 -4.76 -2.53 -0.06
N LYS A 267 -5.76 -1.96 -0.74
CA LYS A 267 -7.00 -2.60 -1.23
C LYS A 267 -7.80 -3.29 -0.12
N VAL A 268 -8.21 -2.50 0.90
CA VAL A 268 -8.94 -3.00 2.08
C VAL A 268 -10.25 -3.72 1.75
N PHE A 269 -11.01 -3.24 0.76
CA PHE A 269 -12.28 -3.84 0.34
C PHE A 269 -12.16 -5.01 -0.65
N GLU A 270 -10.93 -5.37 -1.05
CA GLU A 270 -10.68 -6.53 -1.91
C GLU A 270 -9.68 -7.52 -1.26
N PRO A 271 -9.91 -7.99 -0.02
CA PRO A 271 -8.93 -8.77 0.74
C PRO A 271 -8.58 -10.13 0.09
N ASN A 272 -9.41 -10.61 -0.83
CA ASN A 272 -9.09 -11.75 -1.69
C ASN A 272 -7.80 -11.55 -2.51
N LYS A 273 -7.46 -10.31 -2.91
CA LYS A 273 -6.22 -9.99 -3.62
C LYS A 273 -4.99 -10.26 -2.76
N TRP A 274 -5.07 -10.13 -1.43
CA TRP A 274 -3.97 -10.42 -0.50
C TRP A 274 -3.55 -11.89 -0.52
N PHE A 275 -4.48 -12.78 -0.85
CA PHE A 275 -4.26 -14.23 -0.89
C PHE A 275 -4.16 -14.79 -2.31
N THR A 276 -4.41 -13.97 -3.33
CA THR A 276 -4.40 -14.38 -4.74
C THR A 276 -2.97 -14.47 -5.26
N SER A 277 -2.53 -15.68 -5.62
CA SER A 277 -1.20 -15.89 -6.20
C SER A 277 -1.12 -15.54 -7.68
N SER A 278 -2.23 -15.69 -8.41
CA SER A 278 -2.30 -15.33 -9.82
C SER A 278 -3.66 -14.75 -10.20
N ASN A 279 -3.67 -13.73 -11.07
CA ASN A 279 -4.87 -13.06 -11.55
C ASN A 279 -5.83 -14.01 -12.29
N HIS A 280 -5.29 -15.07 -12.91
CA HIS A 280 -6.11 -16.08 -13.60
C HIS A 280 -6.84 -17.05 -12.65
N ALA A 281 -6.38 -17.15 -11.39
CA ALA A 281 -6.94 -18.01 -10.36
C ALA A 281 -7.11 -17.23 -9.05
N PRO A 282 -8.07 -16.29 -8.99
CA PRO A 282 -8.34 -15.52 -7.78
C PRO A 282 -8.69 -16.45 -6.61
N SER A 283 -8.25 -16.07 -5.41
CA SER A 283 -8.46 -16.82 -4.18
C SER A 283 -9.59 -16.19 -3.37
N ASN A 284 -10.54 -16.99 -2.87
CA ASN A 284 -11.65 -16.52 -2.04
C ASN A 284 -11.38 -16.69 -0.53
N ARG A 285 -10.14 -16.44 -0.08
CA ARG A 285 -9.76 -16.77 1.31
C ARG A 285 -10.33 -15.84 2.37
N ALA A 286 -10.71 -14.63 1.95
CA ALA A 286 -11.35 -13.65 2.80
C ALA A 286 -12.88 -13.79 2.77
N ASP A 287 -13.46 -14.22 1.65
CA ASP A 287 -14.92 -14.27 1.51
C ASP A 287 -15.52 -15.66 1.77
N TYR A 288 -14.72 -16.72 1.64
CA TYR A 288 -15.20 -18.09 1.86
C TYR A 288 -14.82 -18.60 3.24
N LYS A 289 -15.82 -19.06 4.00
CA LYS A 289 -15.66 -19.78 5.28
C LYS A 289 -16.52 -21.04 5.26
N HIS A 290 -15.99 -22.15 5.78
CA HIS A 290 -16.73 -23.41 5.87
C HIS A 290 -16.84 -23.88 7.33
N PRO A 291 -18.00 -24.41 7.78
CA PRO A 291 -18.19 -24.89 9.16
C PRO A 291 -17.17 -25.95 9.63
N ARG A 292 -16.64 -26.76 8.69
CA ARG A 292 -15.57 -27.74 8.97
C ARG A 292 -14.23 -27.15 9.43
N GLY A 293 -14.07 -25.82 9.39
CA GLY A 293 -12.86 -25.16 9.87
C GLY A 293 -11.99 -24.49 8.80
N THR A 294 -12.43 -24.47 7.55
CA THR A 294 -11.71 -23.80 6.46
C THR A 294 -11.82 -22.27 6.59
N ASN A 295 -10.69 -21.58 6.49
CA ASN A 295 -10.57 -20.11 6.52
C ASN A 295 -11.13 -19.43 7.79
N GLN A 296 -11.28 -20.14 8.90
CA GLN A 296 -11.81 -19.57 10.15
C GLN A 296 -11.05 -18.31 10.63
N LYS A 297 -9.74 -18.25 10.37
CA LYS A 297 -8.87 -17.15 10.81
C LYS A 297 -8.62 -16.09 9.74
N THR A 298 -9.03 -16.30 8.49
CA THR A 298 -8.73 -15.40 7.37
C THR A 298 -9.98 -14.79 6.74
N ALA A 299 -11.13 -15.43 6.93
CA ALA A 299 -12.39 -14.97 6.34
C ALA A 299 -13.05 -13.89 7.20
N PHE A 300 -13.73 -12.94 6.53
CA PHE A 300 -14.55 -11.88 7.11
C PHE A 300 -13.80 -10.99 8.12
N TRP A 301 -12.56 -10.63 7.80
CA TRP A 301 -11.90 -9.53 8.50
C TRP A 301 -12.54 -8.21 8.06
N ARG A 302 -13.14 -7.50 9.00
CA ARG A 302 -13.79 -6.19 8.79
C ARG A 302 -12.78 -5.05 8.79
N THR A 303 -11.64 -5.25 8.14
CA THR A 303 -10.51 -4.33 8.19
C THR A 303 -10.86 -3.02 7.49
N GLY A 304 -10.95 -1.93 8.27
CA GLY A 304 -11.21 -0.59 7.75
C GLY A 304 -12.67 -0.28 7.40
N GLU A 305 -13.62 -1.21 7.60
CA GLU A 305 -15.05 -0.97 7.35
C GLU A 305 -15.58 0.17 8.22
N GLU A 306 -15.44 0.06 9.55
CA GLU A 306 -15.90 1.08 10.51
C GLU A 306 -15.24 2.45 10.28
N LEU A 307 -13.95 2.44 9.92
CA LEU A 307 -13.21 3.65 9.59
C LEU A 307 -13.74 4.32 8.31
N PHE A 308 -14.02 3.54 7.27
CA PHE A 308 -14.58 4.05 6.03
C PHE A 308 -15.99 4.60 6.23
N ASP A 309 -16.85 3.88 6.96
CA ASP A 309 -18.21 4.32 7.26
C ASP A 309 -18.19 5.68 7.98
N PHE A 310 -17.30 5.83 8.98
CA PHE A 310 -17.10 7.11 9.67
C PHE A 310 -16.62 8.23 8.73
N MET A 311 -15.66 7.94 7.83
CA MET A 311 -15.19 8.93 6.85
C MET A 311 -16.27 9.35 5.85
N VAL A 312 -17.18 8.45 5.49
CA VAL A 312 -18.36 8.77 4.66
C VAL A 312 -19.30 9.72 5.40
N GLU A 313 -19.57 9.47 6.68
CA GLU A 313 -20.40 10.35 7.52
C GLU A 313 -19.83 11.77 7.64
N LEU A 314 -18.50 11.92 7.69
CA LEU A 314 -17.85 13.24 7.74
C LEU A 314 -18.02 14.09 6.46
N VAL A 315 -18.40 13.47 5.33
CA VAL A 315 -18.43 14.12 4.00
C VAL A 315 -19.83 14.26 3.43
N ARG A 316 -20.80 13.46 3.91
CA ARG A 316 -22.18 13.55 3.43
C ARG A 316 -22.81 14.87 3.91
N CYS A 317 -23.45 15.60 2.99
CA CYS A 317 -24.29 16.74 3.37
C CYS A 317 -25.54 16.23 4.10
N ASP A 318 -25.92 16.93 5.17
CA ASP A 318 -27.18 16.69 5.89
C ASP A 318 -28.39 17.01 4.99
N GLU A 319 -29.58 16.55 5.40
CA GLU A 319 -30.84 16.82 4.69
C GLU A 319 -31.11 18.32 4.46
N HIS A 320 -30.50 19.18 5.28
CA HIS A 320 -30.58 20.65 5.18
C HIS A 320 -29.60 21.26 4.17
N GLY A 321 -28.78 20.46 3.48
CA GLY A 321 -27.81 20.93 2.49
C GLY A 321 -26.65 21.74 3.08
N VAL A 322 -26.42 21.65 4.39
CA VAL A 322 -25.30 22.30 5.07
C VAL A 322 -24.00 21.65 4.63
N VAL A 323 -23.02 22.46 4.23
CA VAL A 323 -21.70 21.96 3.84
C VAL A 323 -21.00 21.36 5.08
N PRO A 324 -20.53 20.10 5.01
CA PRO A 324 -19.82 19.50 6.12
C PRO A 324 -18.56 20.29 6.50
N PRO A 325 -18.25 20.46 7.80
CA PRO A 325 -17.10 21.24 8.25
C PRO A 325 -15.76 20.80 7.66
N LEU A 326 -15.61 19.49 7.39
CA LEU A 326 -14.42 18.95 6.76
C LEU A 326 -14.22 19.50 5.35
N LEU A 327 -15.28 19.58 4.54
CA LEU A 327 -15.21 20.09 3.17
C LEU A 327 -14.89 21.58 3.17
N ASP A 328 -15.39 22.33 4.14
CA ASP A 328 -15.05 23.75 4.31
C ASP A 328 -13.57 23.97 4.62
N LEU A 329 -12.95 23.08 5.40
CA LEU A 329 -11.53 23.13 5.73
C LEU A 329 -10.60 22.69 4.58
N CYS A 330 -11.07 21.83 3.68
CA CYS A 330 -10.29 21.37 2.54
C CYS A 330 -9.97 22.54 1.58
N THR A 331 -8.77 22.57 1.01
CA THR A 331 -8.49 23.35 -0.20
C THR A 331 -9.11 22.69 -1.44
N ASP A 332 -9.18 23.41 -2.57
CA ASP A 332 -9.76 22.86 -3.80
C ASP A 332 -8.96 21.65 -4.32
N GLU A 333 -7.63 21.65 -4.17
CA GLU A 333 -6.79 20.48 -4.47
C GLU A 333 -7.08 19.31 -3.51
N GLN A 334 -7.25 19.59 -2.22
CA GLN A 334 -7.59 18.58 -1.22
C GLN A 334 -8.99 17.96 -1.47
N LEU A 335 -9.95 18.73 -2.00
CA LEU A 335 -11.25 18.20 -2.41
C LEU A 335 -11.09 17.18 -3.56
N VAL A 336 -10.23 17.47 -4.54
CA VAL A 336 -9.90 16.54 -5.64
C VAL A 336 -9.24 15.27 -5.10
N ASP A 337 -8.25 15.40 -4.22
CA ASP A 337 -7.54 14.26 -3.62
C ASP A 337 -8.44 13.40 -2.73
N LEU A 338 -9.36 14.03 -1.98
CA LEU A 338 -10.37 13.34 -1.18
C LEU A 338 -11.31 12.51 -2.07
N LEU A 339 -11.81 13.11 -3.16
CA LEU A 339 -12.68 12.40 -4.10
C LEU A 339 -11.95 11.25 -4.78
N ASN A 340 -10.70 11.45 -5.20
CA ASN A 340 -9.84 10.39 -5.73
C ASN A 340 -9.64 9.25 -4.73
N GLY A 341 -9.51 9.56 -3.45
CA GLY A 341 -9.47 8.55 -2.39
C GLY A 341 -10.73 7.70 -2.33
N PHE A 342 -11.91 8.33 -2.33
CA PHE A 342 -13.20 7.63 -2.33
C PHE A 342 -13.45 6.84 -3.60
N LEU A 343 -12.92 7.30 -4.74
CA LEU A 343 -12.98 6.58 -6.00
C LEU A 343 -12.09 5.33 -5.97
N ALA A 344 -10.84 5.47 -5.51
CA ALA A 344 -9.84 4.41 -5.54
C ALA A 344 -10.06 3.30 -4.48
N ILE A 345 -10.71 3.63 -3.36
CA ILE A 345 -10.99 2.67 -2.29
C ILE A 345 -12.12 1.70 -2.65
N MET A 346 -13.08 2.15 -3.47
CA MET A 346 -14.22 1.35 -3.88
C MET A 346 -13.80 0.33 -4.95
N PRO A 347 -14.14 -0.96 -4.79
CA PRO A 347 -13.65 -2.02 -5.68
C PRO A 347 -14.17 -1.93 -7.12
N ASN A 348 -15.28 -1.22 -7.33
CA ASN A 348 -15.84 -0.93 -8.65
C ASN A 348 -15.22 0.31 -9.32
N GLY A 349 -14.37 1.06 -8.63
CA GLY A 349 -13.78 2.31 -9.13
C GLY A 349 -14.74 3.49 -9.19
N ALA A 350 -15.88 3.45 -8.49
CA ALA A 350 -16.84 4.54 -8.44
C ALA A 350 -17.19 4.89 -6.98
N PRO A 351 -17.12 6.18 -6.57
CA PRO A 351 -17.48 6.60 -5.24
C PRO A 351 -18.99 6.45 -4.98
N LEU A 352 -19.40 6.48 -3.71
CA LEU A 352 -20.82 6.56 -3.35
C LEU A 352 -21.41 7.86 -3.92
N GLY A 353 -22.57 7.77 -4.58
CA GLY A 353 -23.18 8.92 -5.27
C GLY A 353 -23.44 10.12 -4.34
N SER A 354 -23.78 9.88 -3.07
CA SER A 354 -23.93 10.94 -2.06
C SER A 354 -22.62 11.68 -1.79
N VAL A 355 -21.52 10.95 -1.60
CA VAL A 355 -20.18 11.49 -1.36
C VAL A 355 -19.69 12.27 -2.59
N PHE A 356 -19.88 11.71 -3.78
CA PHE A 356 -19.56 12.37 -5.04
C PHE A 356 -20.27 13.72 -5.16
N ASN A 357 -21.59 13.73 -4.97
CA ASN A 357 -22.40 14.94 -5.09
C ASN A 357 -22.05 15.99 -4.04
N SER A 358 -21.74 15.59 -2.79
CA SER A 358 -21.33 16.51 -1.73
C SER A 358 -19.99 17.19 -2.05
N ILE A 359 -18.96 16.42 -2.44
CA ILE A 359 -17.65 16.98 -2.77
C ILE A 359 -17.73 17.83 -4.06
N MET A 360 -18.35 17.30 -5.11
CA MET A 360 -18.51 17.99 -6.39
C MET A 360 -19.35 19.27 -6.24
N GLY A 361 -20.43 19.23 -5.46
CA GLY A 361 -21.27 20.40 -5.19
C GLY A 361 -20.49 21.52 -4.49
N CYS A 362 -19.69 21.17 -3.46
CA CYS A 362 -18.81 22.12 -2.78
C CYS A 362 -17.77 22.71 -3.74
N PHE A 363 -17.11 21.86 -4.54
CA PHE A 363 -16.12 22.29 -5.53
C PHE A 363 -16.72 23.24 -6.58
N LEU A 364 -17.88 22.91 -7.14
CA LEU A 364 -18.57 23.76 -8.12
C LEU A 364 -18.98 25.11 -7.52
N GLN A 365 -19.48 25.12 -6.28
CA GLN A 365 -19.84 26.36 -5.59
C GLN A 365 -18.61 27.28 -5.46
N ARG A 366 -17.45 26.72 -5.10
CA ARG A 366 -16.19 27.46 -5.01
C ARG A 366 -15.69 27.90 -6.37
N ALA A 367 -15.69 27.03 -7.37
CA ALA A 367 -15.32 27.36 -8.73
C ALA A 367 -16.16 28.54 -9.27
N ARG A 368 -17.49 28.52 -9.09
CA ARG A 368 -18.39 29.64 -9.46
C ARG A 368 -18.03 30.94 -8.76
N SER A 369 -17.65 30.88 -7.48
CA SER A 369 -17.26 32.06 -6.72
C SER A 369 -15.90 32.63 -7.21
N ASN A 370 -14.98 31.74 -7.59
CA ASN A 370 -13.64 32.09 -8.06
C ASN A 370 -13.61 32.53 -9.53
N LEU A 371 -14.59 32.15 -10.36
CA LEU A 371 -14.73 32.65 -11.74
C LEU A 371 -14.84 34.18 -11.84
N LYS A 372 -15.20 34.86 -10.74
CA LYS A 372 -15.22 36.34 -10.67
C LYS A 372 -13.83 36.96 -10.48
N ARG A 373 -12.81 36.14 -10.18
CA ARG A 373 -11.41 36.53 -9.95
C ARG A 373 -10.56 36.03 -11.11
N SER A 374 -9.38 36.62 -11.29
CA SER A 374 -8.38 36.12 -12.23
C SER A 374 -7.86 34.75 -11.76
N LEU A 375 -8.24 33.68 -12.45
CA LEU A 375 -7.78 32.32 -12.18
C LEU A 375 -6.32 32.14 -12.61
N THR A 376 -5.55 31.40 -11.83
CA THR A 376 -4.17 31.03 -12.15
C THR A 376 -4.12 29.74 -12.97
N SER A 377 -2.96 29.44 -13.59
CA SER A 377 -2.73 28.15 -14.28
C SER A 377 -2.88 26.95 -13.34
N GLN A 378 -2.53 27.10 -12.05
CA GLN A 378 -2.72 26.07 -11.03
C GLN A 378 -4.20 25.82 -10.73
N ASP A 379 -5.02 26.86 -10.73
CA ASP A 379 -6.47 26.74 -10.53
C ASP A 379 -7.09 25.94 -11.69
N PHE A 380 -6.70 26.25 -12.94
CA PHE A 380 -7.11 25.48 -14.10
C PHE A 380 -6.64 24.03 -14.01
N GLY A 381 -5.37 23.78 -13.67
CA GLY A 381 -4.87 22.42 -13.47
C GLY A 381 -5.66 21.63 -12.42
N THR A 382 -6.14 22.30 -11.36
CA THR A 382 -7.00 21.69 -10.33
C THR A 382 -8.40 21.38 -10.87
N MET A 383 -9.01 22.30 -11.63
CA MET A 383 -10.30 22.07 -12.29
C MET A 383 -10.24 20.94 -13.32
N GLU A 384 -9.15 20.84 -14.07
CA GLU A 384 -8.91 19.76 -15.03
C GLU A 384 -8.76 18.40 -14.33
N ARG A 385 -8.00 18.34 -13.22
CA ARG A 385 -7.91 17.13 -12.38
C ARG A 385 -9.26 16.73 -11.81
N MET A 386 -10.07 17.69 -11.35
CA MET A 386 -11.42 17.43 -10.86
C MET A 386 -12.33 16.90 -11.97
N TYR A 387 -12.23 17.47 -13.18
CA TYR A 387 -12.99 16.99 -14.34
C TYR A 387 -12.57 15.56 -14.72
N LEU A 388 -11.27 15.26 -14.79
CA LEU A 388 -10.76 13.91 -15.01
C LEU A 388 -11.29 12.93 -13.95
N THR A 389 -11.26 13.33 -12.68
CA THR A 389 -11.81 12.54 -11.57
C THR A 389 -13.31 12.26 -11.76
N SER A 390 -14.08 13.26 -12.23
CA SER A 390 -15.51 13.10 -12.52
C SER A 390 -15.78 12.12 -13.67
N VAL A 391 -14.91 12.14 -14.70
CA VAL A 391 -14.99 11.22 -15.83
C VAL A 391 -14.62 9.80 -15.40
N MET A 392 -13.58 9.63 -14.58
CA MET A 392 -13.20 8.34 -14.01
C MET A 392 -14.29 7.76 -13.08
N ALA A 393 -15.07 8.63 -12.42
CA ALA A 393 -16.20 8.25 -11.57
C ALA A 393 -17.47 7.86 -12.35
N ASP A 394 -17.43 7.83 -13.68
CA ASP A 394 -18.59 7.67 -14.57
C ASP A 394 -19.69 8.74 -14.37
N ALA A 395 -19.33 9.93 -13.85
CA ALA A 395 -20.26 11.02 -13.53
C ALA A 395 -19.77 12.36 -14.13
N SER A 396 -19.43 12.33 -15.42
CA SER A 396 -18.87 13.46 -16.18
C SER A 396 -19.59 14.78 -15.90
N ASN A 397 -18.86 15.78 -15.43
CA ASN A 397 -19.45 17.07 -15.08
C ASN A 397 -19.45 18.05 -16.28
N ASP A 398 -20.62 18.25 -16.90
CA ASP A 398 -20.77 19.12 -18.07
C ASP A 398 -20.57 20.62 -17.76
N GLU A 399 -20.76 21.05 -16.51
CA GLU A 399 -20.54 22.44 -16.12
C GLU A 399 -19.04 22.78 -16.09
N LEU A 400 -18.23 21.95 -15.45
CA LEU A 400 -16.76 22.08 -15.47
C LEU A 400 -16.23 22.01 -16.90
N LEU A 401 -16.77 21.09 -17.72
CA LEU A 401 -16.39 20.98 -19.12
C LEU A 401 -16.66 22.28 -19.89
N LYS A 402 -17.84 22.89 -19.71
CA LYS A 402 -18.18 24.18 -20.35
C LYS A 402 -17.22 25.29 -19.92
N ILE A 403 -16.89 25.37 -18.63
CA ILE A 403 -15.92 26.35 -18.11
C ILE A 403 -14.57 26.16 -18.81
N LEU A 404 -14.04 24.93 -18.83
CA LEU A 404 -12.77 24.59 -19.46
C LEU A 404 -12.76 24.85 -20.98
N PHE A 405 -13.89 24.79 -21.66
CA PHE A 405 -13.97 25.10 -23.09
C PHE A 405 -14.25 26.56 -23.44
N THR A 406 -14.68 27.37 -22.47
CA THR A 406 -15.06 28.79 -22.70
C THR A 406 -13.87 29.70 -22.49
N ASP A 407 -13.03 29.41 -21.49
CA ASP A 407 -11.89 30.24 -21.17
C ASP A 407 -10.67 29.86 -22.04
N SER A 408 -10.24 30.74 -22.94
CA SER A 408 -9.05 30.54 -23.78
C SER A 408 -7.82 31.28 -23.27
N SER A 409 -7.83 31.81 -22.05
CA SER A 409 -6.72 32.62 -21.51
C SER A 409 -5.49 31.81 -21.10
N CYS A 410 -5.66 30.50 -20.88
CA CYS A 410 -4.61 29.61 -20.39
C CYS A 410 -4.61 28.30 -21.20
N PRO A 411 -3.44 27.79 -21.65
CA PRO A 411 -3.36 26.50 -22.33
C PRO A 411 -3.83 25.39 -21.40
N ARG A 412 -4.52 24.39 -21.96
CA ARG A 412 -5.03 23.25 -21.20
C ARG A 412 -3.92 22.26 -20.87
N GLY A 413 -3.98 21.69 -19.68
CA GLY A 413 -3.04 20.68 -19.21
C GLY A 413 -3.39 19.25 -19.65
N PRO A 414 -2.52 18.28 -19.34
CA PRO A 414 -2.68 16.89 -19.77
C PRO A 414 -3.92 16.19 -19.21
N ASN A 415 -4.36 16.56 -18.00
CA ASN A 415 -5.54 15.95 -17.36
C ASN A 415 -6.82 16.22 -18.14
N PHE A 416 -6.92 17.37 -18.79
CA PHE A 416 -8.05 17.72 -19.66
C PHE A 416 -8.15 16.77 -20.86
N PHE A 417 -7.05 16.57 -21.58
CA PHE A 417 -7.02 15.71 -22.77
C PHE A 417 -7.20 14.23 -22.42
N ALA A 418 -6.63 13.78 -21.29
CA ALA A 418 -6.86 12.44 -20.75
C ALA A 418 -8.35 12.22 -20.43
N ALA A 419 -9.04 13.21 -19.85
CA ALA A 419 -10.47 13.11 -19.56
C ALA A 419 -11.32 13.04 -20.84
N LEU A 420 -10.98 13.85 -21.84
CA LEU A 420 -11.68 13.87 -23.13
C LEU A 420 -11.49 12.59 -23.95
N SER A 421 -10.40 11.83 -23.71
CA SER A 421 -10.18 10.53 -24.34
C SER A 421 -11.27 9.49 -24.04
N ARG A 422 -12.07 9.71 -22.98
CA ARG A 422 -13.20 8.84 -22.62
C ARG A 422 -14.52 9.26 -23.26
N ARG A 423 -14.63 10.49 -23.78
CA ARG A 423 -15.84 10.99 -24.45
C ARG A 423 -15.87 10.44 -25.89
N GLN A 424 -17.07 10.27 -26.43
CA GLN A 424 -17.28 9.75 -27.79
C GLN A 424 -17.78 10.84 -28.77
N GLU A 425 -17.96 12.07 -28.29
CA GLU A 425 -18.51 13.17 -29.06
C GLU A 425 -17.44 13.75 -30.01
N THR A 426 -17.63 13.53 -31.32
CA THR A 426 -16.68 13.95 -32.37
C THR A 426 -16.39 15.45 -32.36
N LEU A 427 -17.42 16.28 -32.19
CA LEU A 427 -17.29 17.74 -32.12
C LEU A 427 -16.45 18.21 -30.93
N LEU A 428 -16.52 17.50 -29.80
CA LEU A 428 -15.69 17.81 -28.64
C LEU A 428 -14.23 17.48 -28.90
N HIS A 429 -13.95 16.34 -29.55
CA HIS A 429 -12.58 15.97 -29.94
C HIS A 429 -11.97 16.95 -30.93
N GLU A 430 -12.73 17.38 -31.96
CA GLU A 430 -12.26 18.39 -32.92
C GLU A 430 -11.96 19.72 -32.24
N LYS A 431 -12.82 20.18 -31.33
CA LYS A 431 -12.56 21.39 -30.54
C LYS A 431 -11.32 21.20 -29.65
N ALA A 432 -11.18 20.04 -29.00
CA ALA A 432 -10.06 19.74 -28.13
C ALA A 432 -8.72 19.66 -28.86
N LEU A 433 -8.70 19.24 -30.13
CA LEU A 433 -7.49 19.29 -30.96
C LEU A 433 -6.95 20.71 -31.12
N VAL A 434 -7.81 21.72 -31.21
CA VAL A 434 -7.39 23.13 -31.26
C VAL A 434 -6.69 23.51 -29.97
N PHE A 435 -7.29 23.21 -28.81
CA PHE A 435 -6.66 23.45 -27.50
C PHE A 435 -5.37 22.65 -27.30
N LEU A 436 -5.28 21.43 -27.84
CA LEU A 436 -4.06 20.62 -27.78
C LEU A 436 -2.94 21.23 -28.62
N GLN A 437 -3.26 21.73 -29.83
CA GLN A 437 -2.28 22.45 -30.66
C GLN A 437 -1.75 23.69 -29.93
N GLU A 438 -2.65 24.52 -29.38
CA GLU A 438 -2.27 25.72 -28.63
C GLU A 438 -1.38 25.38 -27.41
N ALA A 439 -1.72 24.31 -26.67
CA ALA A 439 -0.93 23.86 -25.53
C ALA A 439 0.46 23.35 -25.93
N ILE A 440 0.56 22.60 -27.04
CA ILE A 440 1.83 22.12 -27.59
C ILE A 440 2.69 23.28 -28.06
N ASP A 441 2.12 24.23 -28.80
CA ASP A 441 2.83 25.41 -29.30
C ASP A 441 3.35 26.26 -28.14
N THR A 442 2.52 26.50 -27.12
CA THR A 442 2.91 27.22 -25.90
C THR A 442 4.04 26.50 -25.13
N ALA A 443 3.97 25.17 -25.00
CA ALA A 443 5.01 24.40 -24.32
C ALA A 443 6.35 24.42 -25.08
N ASN A 444 6.29 24.41 -26.42
CA ASN A 444 7.47 24.55 -27.28
C ASN A 444 8.10 25.95 -27.18
N GLU A 445 7.28 27.01 -27.21
CA GLU A 445 7.72 28.40 -27.05
C GLU A 445 8.38 28.66 -25.70
N ASN A 446 7.82 28.09 -24.63
CA ASN A 446 8.36 28.20 -23.27
C ASN A 446 9.54 27.26 -22.98
N HIS A 447 9.88 26.36 -23.92
CA HIS A 447 10.87 25.30 -23.75
C HIS A 447 10.63 24.40 -22.52
N ASP A 448 9.35 24.15 -22.18
CA ASP A 448 8.94 23.36 -21.03
C ASP A 448 8.82 21.87 -21.40
N ALA A 449 9.96 21.17 -21.38
CA ALA A 449 10.06 19.75 -21.72
C ALA A 449 9.12 18.82 -20.90
N PRO A 450 9.01 18.92 -19.56
CA PRO A 450 8.12 18.02 -18.81
C PRO A 450 6.65 18.21 -19.16
N THR A 451 6.18 19.46 -19.31
CA THR A 451 4.80 19.74 -19.72
C THR A 451 4.55 19.24 -21.15
N LEU A 452 5.49 19.47 -22.06
CA LEU A 452 5.40 18.96 -23.43
C LEU A 452 5.25 17.43 -23.46
N LEU A 453 6.08 16.69 -22.72
CA LEU A 453 6.00 15.23 -22.69
C LEU A 453 4.68 14.72 -22.08
N ALA A 454 4.17 15.38 -21.05
CA ALA A 454 2.86 15.06 -20.47
C ALA A 454 1.71 15.35 -21.45
N LEU A 455 1.80 16.43 -22.23
CA LEU A 455 0.84 16.74 -23.29
C LEU A 455 0.91 15.73 -24.44
N MET A 456 2.12 15.26 -24.81
CA MET A 456 2.30 14.21 -25.81
C MET A 456 1.67 12.89 -25.34
N GLU A 457 1.78 12.56 -24.05
CA GLU A 457 1.13 11.41 -23.43
C GLU A 457 -0.40 11.51 -23.52
N SER A 458 -0.98 12.55 -22.93
CA SER A 458 -2.44 12.71 -22.90
C SER A 458 -3.03 12.93 -24.30
N GLY A 459 -2.28 13.62 -25.16
CA GLY A 459 -2.60 13.79 -26.57
C GLY A 459 -2.58 12.45 -27.31
N SER A 460 -1.65 11.55 -26.99
CA SER A 460 -1.62 10.21 -27.60
C SER A 460 -2.88 9.41 -27.26
N GLU A 461 -3.30 9.44 -25.99
CA GLU A 461 -4.54 8.79 -25.56
C GLU A 461 -5.78 9.40 -26.23
N MET A 462 -5.83 10.73 -26.33
CA MET A 462 -6.93 11.43 -27.00
C MET A 462 -6.99 11.08 -28.49
N LEU A 463 -5.86 11.10 -29.20
CA LEU A 463 -5.78 10.78 -30.63
C LEU A 463 -6.18 9.34 -30.93
N LEU A 464 -5.82 8.37 -30.06
CA LEU A 464 -6.31 6.99 -30.16
C LEU A 464 -7.81 6.86 -29.88
N SER A 465 -8.40 7.77 -29.10
CA SER A 465 -9.85 7.76 -28.86
C SER A 465 -10.68 8.40 -29.98
N MET A 466 -10.04 9.05 -30.96
CA MET A 466 -10.74 9.76 -32.03
C MET A 466 -11.33 8.80 -33.07
N VAL A 467 -12.51 9.17 -33.60
CA VAL A 467 -13.14 8.43 -34.71
C VAL A 467 -12.45 8.72 -36.04
N ASN A 468 -12.03 9.97 -36.28
CA ASN A 468 -11.35 10.36 -37.51
C ASN A 468 -9.84 10.07 -37.42
N LYS A 469 -9.42 8.91 -37.91
CA LYS A 469 -8.02 8.46 -37.91
C LYS A 469 -7.10 9.33 -38.76
N ASP A 470 -7.59 9.84 -39.89
CA ASP A 470 -6.76 10.62 -40.80
C ASP A 470 -6.35 11.94 -40.15
N LEU A 471 -7.34 12.64 -39.56
CA LEU A 471 -7.09 13.86 -38.79
C LEU A 471 -6.15 13.60 -37.60
N ALA A 472 -6.37 12.50 -36.87
CA ALA A 472 -5.52 12.13 -35.73
C ALA A 472 -4.07 11.84 -36.18
N HIS A 473 -3.90 11.13 -37.30
CA HIS A 473 -2.61 10.80 -37.86
C HIS A 473 -1.88 12.03 -38.39
N GLU A 474 -2.56 12.90 -39.14
CA GLU A 474 -2.01 14.17 -39.63
C GLU A 474 -1.54 15.05 -38.47
N PHE A 475 -2.34 15.14 -37.41
CA PHE A 475 -1.97 15.88 -36.20
C PHE A 475 -0.72 15.31 -35.52
N ALA A 476 -0.64 13.98 -35.37
CA ALA A 476 0.49 13.30 -34.76
C ALA A 476 1.80 13.51 -35.55
N VAL A 477 1.74 13.41 -36.88
CA VAL A 477 2.88 13.62 -37.77
C VAL A 477 3.33 15.09 -37.76
N LYS A 478 2.37 16.03 -37.87
CA LYS A 478 2.65 17.48 -37.84
C LYS A 478 3.39 17.89 -36.57
N ASN A 479 2.92 17.42 -35.42
CA ASN A 479 3.48 17.75 -34.10
C ASN A 479 4.62 16.80 -33.66
N GLN A 480 5.07 15.90 -34.54
CA GLN A 480 6.21 15.00 -34.33
C GLN A 480 6.10 14.12 -33.06
N PHE A 481 4.92 13.59 -32.77
CA PHE A 481 4.66 12.77 -31.58
C PHE A 481 5.66 11.60 -31.45
N ASP A 482 5.89 10.86 -32.54
CA ASP A 482 6.81 9.71 -32.53
C ASP A 482 8.22 10.10 -32.08
N TYR A 483 8.71 11.23 -32.59
CA TYR A 483 10.07 11.71 -32.29
C TYR A 483 10.19 12.19 -30.84
N GLN A 484 9.25 13.03 -30.38
CA GLN A 484 9.31 13.61 -29.03
C GLN A 484 9.20 12.53 -27.95
N ILE A 485 8.27 11.58 -28.12
CA ILE A 485 8.07 10.50 -27.17
C ILE A 485 9.27 9.53 -27.19
N LEU A 486 9.76 9.09 -28.35
CA LEU A 486 10.93 8.19 -28.39
C LEU A 486 12.18 8.84 -27.79
N ARG A 487 12.39 10.15 -28.04
CA ARG A 487 13.53 10.89 -27.49
C ARG A 487 13.46 11.00 -25.96
N SER A 488 12.28 10.89 -25.36
CA SER A 488 12.08 10.86 -23.90
C SER A 488 12.53 9.54 -23.26
N PHE A 489 12.58 8.46 -24.02
CA PHE A 489 12.98 7.15 -23.50
C PHE A 489 14.51 7.02 -23.43
N GLN A 490 14.99 6.48 -22.31
CA GLN A 490 16.42 6.21 -22.12
C GLN A 490 16.94 5.28 -23.23
N HIS A 491 18.08 5.65 -23.84
CA HIS A 491 18.73 4.96 -24.97
C HIS A 491 18.10 5.11 -26.36
N PHE A 492 16.92 5.74 -26.52
CA PHE A 492 16.24 5.82 -27.83
C PHE A 492 16.55 7.08 -28.66
N GLY A 493 17.47 7.95 -28.22
CA GLY A 493 17.80 9.19 -28.93
C GLY A 493 18.20 8.97 -30.40
N VAL A 494 19.08 7.98 -30.67
CA VAL A 494 19.54 7.66 -32.03
C VAL A 494 18.41 7.11 -32.90
N VAL A 495 17.56 6.25 -32.33
CA VAL A 495 16.38 5.69 -33.02
C VAL A 495 15.38 6.80 -33.36
N ALA A 496 15.13 7.73 -32.43
CA ALA A 496 14.22 8.85 -32.63
C ALA A 496 14.69 9.75 -33.78
N ASP A 497 15.97 10.14 -33.78
CA ASP A 497 16.56 10.95 -34.85
C ASP A 497 16.49 10.23 -36.19
N ARG A 498 16.76 8.92 -36.20
CA ARG A 498 16.68 8.10 -37.41
C ARG A 498 15.26 7.99 -37.96
N LEU A 499 14.26 7.72 -37.11
CA LEU A 499 12.85 7.66 -37.51
C LEU A 499 12.41 8.98 -38.12
N ARG A 500 12.79 10.12 -37.52
CA ARG A 500 12.49 11.45 -38.04
C ARG A 500 13.07 11.67 -39.44
N MET A 501 14.31 11.26 -39.69
CA MET A 501 14.96 11.39 -41.00
C MET A 501 14.34 10.46 -42.06
N GLU A 502 13.90 9.26 -41.66
CA GLU A 502 13.38 8.25 -42.58
C GLU A 502 11.84 8.27 -42.72
N GLN A 503 11.13 9.14 -41.97
CA GLN A 503 9.67 9.16 -41.87
C GLN A 503 8.97 9.25 -43.22
N SER A 504 9.44 10.09 -44.14
CA SER A 504 8.83 10.25 -45.48
C SER A 504 8.92 8.96 -46.30
N GLY A 505 10.07 8.28 -46.24
CA GLY A 505 10.28 6.99 -46.90
C GLY A 505 9.49 5.85 -46.25
N THR A 506 9.31 5.89 -44.93
CA THR A 506 8.46 4.93 -44.19
C THR A 506 7.00 5.12 -44.56
N SER A 507 6.48 6.35 -44.49
CA SER A 507 5.09 6.67 -44.82
C SER A 507 4.71 6.31 -46.25
N ALA A 508 5.62 6.49 -47.22
CA ALA A 508 5.39 6.13 -48.62
C ALA A 508 5.20 4.62 -48.86
N ARG A 509 5.66 3.77 -47.94
CA ARG A 509 5.51 2.31 -48.03
C ARG A 509 4.30 1.76 -47.28
N ILE A 510 3.63 2.59 -46.46
CA ILE A 510 2.43 2.17 -45.73
C ILE A 510 1.27 2.09 -46.73
N PRO A 511 0.54 0.97 -46.81
CA PRO A 511 -0.61 0.86 -47.70
C PRO A 511 -1.71 1.86 -47.31
N LEU A 512 -2.44 2.38 -48.30
CA LEU A 512 -3.56 3.29 -48.09
C LEU A 512 -4.73 2.60 -47.37
N LEU A 513 -4.97 1.32 -47.68
CA LEU A 513 -6.02 0.51 -47.08
C LEU A 513 -5.40 -0.65 -46.30
N MET A 514 -5.78 -0.79 -45.03
CA MET A 514 -5.34 -1.89 -44.15
C MET A 514 -6.18 -3.18 -44.33
N ARG A 515 -6.86 -3.32 -45.48
CA ARG A 515 -7.76 -4.42 -45.82
C ARG A 515 -7.20 -5.21 -47.00
N ASP A 516 -7.41 -6.52 -46.99
CA ASP A 516 -7.02 -7.43 -48.08
C ASP A 516 -5.52 -7.34 -48.40
N VAL A 517 -4.71 -7.29 -47.35
CA VAL A 517 -3.25 -7.10 -47.46
C VAL A 517 -2.61 -8.19 -48.31
N GLN A 518 -3.08 -9.44 -48.24
CA GLN A 518 -2.58 -10.52 -49.10
C GLN A 518 -2.83 -10.25 -50.58
N ALA A 519 -3.99 -9.69 -50.94
CA ALA A 519 -4.30 -9.35 -52.32
C ALA A 519 -3.40 -8.21 -52.81
N GLN A 520 -3.15 -7.21 -51.95
CA GLN A 520 -2.23 -6.11 -52.26
C GLN A 520 -0.78 -6.59 -52.43
N LEU A 521 -0.30 -7.47 -51.54
CA LEU A 521 1.03 -8.07 -51.64
C LEU A 521 1.17 -8.94 -52.89
N LEU A 522 0.14 -9.74 -53.21
CA LEU A 522 0.12 -10.53 -54.45
C LEU A 522 0.15 -9.64 -55.69
N ALA A 523 -0.66 -8.58 -55.72
CA ALA A 523 -0.64 -7.60 -56.80
C ALA A 523 0.73 -6.92 -56.96
N SER A 524 1.37 -6.56 -55.84
CA SER A 524 2.73 -6.02 -55.83
C SER A 524 3.75 -7.02 -56.40
N ASN A 525 3.69 -8.28 -55.98
CA ASN A 525 4.56 -9.34 -56.49
C ASN A 525 4.35 -9.58 -57.99
N THR A 526 3.10 -9.55 -58.47
CA THR A 526 2.82 -9.65 -59.92
C THR A 526 3.35 -8.45 -60.69
N ALA A 527 3.22 -7.22 -60.16
CA ALA A 527 3.76 -6.03 -60.80
C ALA A 527 5.29 -6.05 -60.85
N GLN A 528 5.95 -6.50 -59.78
CA GLN A 528 7.41 -6.69 -59.75
C GLN A 528 7.87 -7.74 -60.74
N ALA A 529 7.16 -8.87 -60.88
CA ALA A 529 7.47 -9.90 -61.87
C ALA A 529 7.38 -9.36 -63.31
N CYS A 530 6.33 -8.61 -63.65
CA CYS A 530 6.17 -8.01 -64.98
C CYS A 530 7.29 -7.01 -65.32
N LEU A 531 7.73 -6.18 -64.36
CA LEU A 531 8.84 -5.23 -64.56
C LEU A 531 10.18 -5.95 -64.82
N VAL A 532 10.42 -7.07 -64.15
CA VAL A 532 11.62 -7.88 -64.38
C VAL A 532 11.58 -8.51 -65.77
N ASP A 533 10.42 -8.97 -66.24
CA ASP A 533 10.29 -9.51 -67.60
C ASP A 533 10.46 -8.44 -68.68
N GLU A 534 9.90 -7.22 -68.50
CA GLU A 534 10.10 -6.11 -69.45
C GLU A 534 11.56 -5.64 -69.49
N THR A 535 12.21 -5.54 -68.31
CA THR A 535 13.63 -5.15 -68.25
C THR A 535 14.55 -6.26 -68.73
N ALA A 536 14.27 -7.54 -68.50
CA ALA A 536 15.02 -8.65 -69.07
C ALA A 536 14.84 -8.74 -70.60
N SER A 537 13.64 -8.44 -71.11
CA SER A 537 13.35 -8.35 -72.54
C SER A 537 14.12 -7.21 -73.20
N GLN A 538 14.16 -6.03 -72.56
CA GLN A 538 14.87 -4.85 -73.07
C GLN A 538 16.39 -4.94 -72.89
N SER A 539 16.87 -5.59 -71.82
CA SER A 539 18.31 -5.78 -71.55
C SER A 539 18.94 -6.83 -72.47
N SER A 540 18.16 -7.79 -72.99
CA SER A 540 18.66 -8.73 -74.00
C SER A 540 18.81 -8.10 -75.40
N ALA A 541 18.16 -6.95 -75.64
CA ALA A 541 18.19 -6.23 -76.92
C ALA A 541 19.20 -5.07 -76.97
N PHE A 542 19.78 -4.67 -75.84
CA PHE A 542 20.80 -3.60 -75.76
C PHE A 542 22.06 -4.09 -75.03
N LEU A 543 22.72 -5.10 -75.58
CA LEU A 543 24.11 -5.43 -75.25
C LEU A 543 25.06 -4.69 -76.22
N SER A 544 25.25 -3.38 -76.00
CA SER A 544 26.42 -2.65 -76.52
C SER A 544 26.61 -1.37 -75.72
N GLU A 545 27.78 -1.28 -75.06
CA GLU A 545 28.44 -0.05 -74.61
C GLU A 545 27.64 0.89 -73.69
N TYR A 546 27.93 0.87 -72.40
CA TYR A 546 28.47 2.01 -71.63
C TYR A 546 28.46 1.65 -70.13
N VAL A 547 29.68 1.41 -69.62
CA VAL A 547 29.98 1.37 -68.20
C VAL A 547 29.73 2.77 -67.63
N LEU A 548 28.57 2.99 -67.01
CA LEU A 548 28.36 4.12 -66.11
C LEU A 548 28.46 3.59 -64.67
N PRO A 549 29.42 4.07 -63.86
CA PRO A 549 29.42 3.81 -62.44
C PRO A 549 28.33 4.69 -61.82
N TYR A 550 27.08 4.22 -61.87
CA TYR A 550 26.13 4.73 -60.88
C TYR A 550 26.71 4.35 -59.52
N PRO A 551 26.95 5.31 -58.61
CA PRO A 551 27.32 4.95 -57.26
C PRO A 551 26.15 4.11 -56.77
N ALA A 552 26.39 2.81 -56.57
CA ALA A 552 25.42 1.93 -55.97
C ALA A 552 25.01 2.63 -54.68
N ARG A 553 23.84 3.28 -54.66
CA ARG A 553 23.20 3.76 -53.45
C ARG A 553 23.09 2.50 -52.62
N ARG A 554 24.04 2.29 -51.69
CA ARG A 554 24.01 1.15 -50.79
C ARG A 554 22.61 1.20 -50.17
N PRO A 555 21.75 0.20 -50.39
CA PRO A 555 20.44 0.21 -49.77
C PRO A 555 20.68 0.10 -48.27
N SER A 556 20.70 1.25 -47.59
CA SER A 556 20.70 1.28 -46.13
C SER A 556 19.36 0.72 -45.71
N ARG A 557 19.36 -0.42 -45.01
CA ARG A 557 18.14 -0.99 -44.46
C ARG A 557 17.46 0.09 -43.59
N PRO A 558 16.25 0.52 -43.94
CA PRO A 558 15.55 1.55 -43.17
C PRO A 558 15.20 1.01 -41.79
N LEU A 559 14.77 1.89 -40.90
CA LEU A 559 14.14 1.51 -39.65
C LEU A 559 12.94 0.61 -39.97
N MET A 560 12.92 -0.58 -39.40
CA MET A 560 11.87 -1.55 -39.68
C MET A 560 10.63 -1.15 -38.87
N THR A 561 9.59 -0.68 -39.55
CA THR A 561 8.29 -0.40 -38.93
C THR A 561 7.23 -1.39 -39.42
N MET A 562 6.18 -1.64 -38.63
CA MET A 562 5.24 -2.73 -38.91
C MET A 562 4.49 -2.54 -40.22
N LEU A 563 3.86 -1.37 -40.41
CA LEU A 563 3.01 -1.12 -41.57
C LEU A 563 3.81 -0.90 -42.86
N SER A 564 5.05 -0.40 -42.76
CA SER A 564 5.93 -0.24 -43.91
C SER A 564 6.64 -1.54 -44.34
N GLN A 565 6.63 -2.57 -43.49
CA GLN A 565 7.35 -3.84 -43.69
C GLN A 565 6.40 -5.06 -43.70
N LEU A 566 5.15 -4.89 -44.13
CA LEU A 566 4.17 -5.99 -44.20
C LEU A 566 4.64 -7.14 -45.12
N ASP A 567 5.31 -6.82 -46.22
CA ASP A 567 5.90 -7.82 -47.13
C ASP A 567 6.98 -8.66 -46.43
N TYR A 568 7.92 -7.99 -45.73
CA TYR A 568 8.92 -8.65 -44.90
C TYR A 568 8.27 -9.54 -43.83
N LEU A 569 7.26 -9.03 -43.13
CA LEU A 569 6.56 -9.78 -42.08
C LEU A 569 5.79 -10.99 -42.63
N ASN A 570 5.23 -10.91 -43.85
CA ASN A 570 4.57 -12.03 -44.52
C ASN A 570 5.57 -13.16 -44.87
N SER A 571 6.84 -12.82 -45.14
CA SER A 571 7.89 -13.80 -45.39
C SER A 571 8.42 -14.51 -44.14
N MET A 572 8.12 -13.98 -42.94
CA MET A 572 8.61 -14.53 -41.67
C MET A 572 7.81 -15.76 -41.25
N SER A 573 8.49 -16.76 -40.67
CA SER A 573 7.84 -17.96 -40.15
C SER A 573 7.16 -17.73 -38.79
N SER A 574 7.70 -16.85 -37.95
CA SER A 574 7.13 -16.54 -36.65
C SER A 574 7.36 -15.08 -36.25
N VAL A 575 6.35 -14.49 -35.62
CA VAL A 575 6.40 -13.12 -35.10
C VAL A 575 6.15 -13.17 -33.60
N PHE A 576 7.05 -12.55 -32.83
CA PHE A 576 6.94 -12.38 -31.40
C PHE A 576 6.45 -10.96 -31.10
N LEU A 577 5.40 -10.82 -30.28
CA LEU A 577 4.91 -9.54 -29.78
C LEU A 577 5.41 -9.35 -28.35
N LEU A 578 6.16 -8.29 -28.10
CA LEU A 578 6.70 -7.99 -26.77
C LEU A 578 5.63 -7.33 -25.89
N HIS A 579 5.70 -7.62 -24.58
CA HIS A 579 4.91 -6.92 -23.57
C HIS A 579 5.76 -6.61 -22.34
N SER A 580 5.59 -5.41 -21.78
CA SER A 580 6.30 -4.84 -20.64
C SER A 580 6.24 -5.75 -19.41
N SER A 581 5.11 -6.42 -19.17
CA SER A 581 4.90 -7.32 -18.03
C SER A 581 5.97 -8.41 -17.94
N LEU A 582 6.53 -8.85 -19.08
CA LEU A 582 7.59 -9.86 -19.13
C LEU A 582 8.81 -9.48 -18.28
N MET A 583 9.08 -8.18 -18.12
CA MET A 583 10.22 -7.60 -17.40
C MET A 583 10.00 -7.49 -15.88
N ALA A 584 9.01 -8.19 -15.32
CA ALA A 584 8.69 -8.14 -13.89
C ALA A 584 9.84 -8.58 -12.94
N THR A 585 10.79 -9.42 -13.41
CA THR A 585 11.90 -9.91 -12.56
C THR A 585 13.24 -10.14 -13.26
N SER A 586 13.25 -10.34 -14.59
CA SER A 586 14.45 -10.64 -15.37
C SER A 586 14.21 -10.33 -16.85
N THR A 587 15.29 -10.08 -17.60
CA THR A 587 15.30 -9.90 -19.05
C THR A 587 15.64 -11.16 -19.85
N ASP A 588 15.88 -12.31 -19.20
CA ASP A 588 16.37 -13.53 -19.87
C ASP A 588 15.51 -13.99 -21.05
N GLN A 589 14.18 -13.85 -20.92
CA GLN A 589 13.26 -14.21 -21.98
C GLN A 589 13.36 -13.26 -23.19
N LEU A 590 13.54 -11.97 -22.94
CA LEU A 590 13.80 -10.98 -24.00
C LEU A 590 15.15 -11.27 -24.68
N VAL A 591 16.21 -11.53 -23.90
CA VAL A 591 17.52 -11.93 -24.44
C VAL A 591 17.39 -13.19 -25.31
N SER A 592 16.60 -14.17 -24.88
CA SER A 592 16.35 -15.37 -25.68
C SER A 592 15.54 -15.10 -26.96
N ALA A 593 14.67 -14.09 -26.96
CA ALA A 593 13.92 -13.67 -28.14
C ALA A 593 14.84 -12.99 -29.17
N VAL A 594 15.66 -12.01 -28.74
CA VAL A 594 16.57 -11.29 -29.64
C VAL A 594 17.63 -12.21 -30.26
N ARG A 595 18.06 -13.24 -29.54
CA ARG A 595 18.96 -14.29 -30.07
C ARG A 595 18.37 -15.03 -31.27
N ARG A 596 17.03 -15.18 -31.33
CA ARG A 596 16.36 -15.86 -32.44
C ARG A 596 16.23 -15.00 -33.69
N LEU A 597 16.26 -13.68 -33.56
CA LEU A 597 16.18 -12.74 -34.70
C LEU A 597 17.31 -12.95 -35.70
N GLN A 598 18.46 -13.45 -35.25
CA GLN A 598 19.59 -13.79 -36.12
C GLN A 598 19.30 -14.96 -37.07
N SER A 599 18.24 -15.74 -36.83
CA SER A 599 17.83 -16.83 -37.72
C SER A 599 17.24 -16.35 -39.05
N GLY A 600 16.82 -15.08 -39.16
CA GLY A 600 16.16 -14.53 -40.35
C GLY A 600 14.74 -15.07 -40.62
N LYS A 601 14.22 -15.96 -39.76
CA LYS A 601 12.86 -16.54 -39.86
C LYS A 601 11.90 -16.03 -38.77
N ASP A 602 12.45 -15.36 -37.78
CA ASP A 602 11.76 -14.88 -36.60
C ASP A 602 11.86 -13.35 -36.55
N SER A 603 10.76 -12.68 -36.28
CA SER A 603 10.70 -11.22 -36.07
C SER A 603 10.17 -10.90 -34.66
N LEU A 604 10.55 -9.74 -34.12
CA LEU A 604 10.05 -9.23 -32.83
C LEU A 604 9.45 -7.85 -33.09
N ILE A 605 8.19 -7.68 -32.69
CA ILE A 605 7.47 -6.41 -32.76
C ILE A 605 7.43 -5.80 -31.36
N VAL A 606 7.81 -4.53 -31.29
CA VAL A 606 7.72 -3.71 -30.08
C VAL A 606 6.90 -2.48 -30.41
N SER A 607 5.81 -2.26 -29.68
CA SER A 607 4.96 -1.07 -29.84
C SER A 607 5.48 0.10 -29.02
N MET A 608 5.07 1.31 -29.40
CA MET A 608 5.40 2.53 -28.69
C MET A 608 4.76 2.54 -27.30
N SER A 609 3.54 2.03 -27.18
CA SER A 609 2.86 1.83 -25.89
C SER A 609 3.59 0.80 -25.00
N CYS A 610 4.25 -0.22 -25.55
CA CYS A 610 5.11 -1.14 -24.79
C CYS A 610 6.37 -0.44 -24.24
N LEU A 611 7.03 0.38 -25.07
CA LEU A 611 8.21 1.16 -24.65
C LEU A 611 7.87 2.16 -23.55
N ARG A 612 6.72 2.83 -23.70
CA ARG A 612 6.15 3.74 -22.72
C ARG A 612 5.97 3.07 -21.38
N GLU A 613 5.30 1.92 -21.34
CA GLU A 613 5.09 1.14 -20.11
C GLU A 613 6.40 0.68 -19.46
N LEU A 614 7.40 0.30 -20.26
CA LEU A 614 8.74 -0.02 -19.75
C LEU A 614 9.41 1.21 -19.11
N SER A 615 9.31 2.38 -19.73
CA SER A 615 9.88 3.63 -19.17
C SER A 615 9.18 4.06 -17.89
N VAL A 616 7.86 3.91 -17.80
CA VAL A 616 7.09 4.26 -16.59
C VAL A 616 7.48 3.32 -15.45
N LYS A 617 7.48 1.99 -15.70
CA LYS A 617 7.86 0.99 -14.69
C LYS A 617 9.31 1.10 -14.24
N PHE A 618 10.21 1.52 -15.15
CA PHE A 618 11.60 1.83 -14.82
C PHE A 618 11.71 2.92 -13.74
N VAL A 619 10.89 3.98 -13.82
CA VAL A 619 10.94 5.09 -12.85
C VAL A 619 10.14 4.79 -11.59
N THR A 620 8.92 4.26 -11.73
CA THR A 620 7.91 4.26 -10.64
C THR A 620 7.75 2.94 -9.90
N SER A 621 8.33 1.83 -10.38
CA SER A 621 8.13 0.54 -9.69
C SER A 621 8.76 0.52 -8.29
N PRO A 622 8.03 0.03 -7.25
CA PRO A 622 8.59 -0.15 -5.92
C PRO A 622 9.64 -1.28 -5.86
N LYS A 623 9.72 -2.12 -6.90
CA LYS A 623 10.65 -3.24 -6.97
C LYS A 623 11.90 -2.84 -7.74
N GLN A 624 13.02 -2.68 -7.04
CA GLN A 624 14.31 -2.37 -7.66
C GLN A 624 14.68 -3.33 -8.81
N LYS A 625 14.43 -4.65 -8.66
CA LYS A 625 14.73 -5.63 -9.71
C LYS A 625 13.91 -5.44 -10.99
N GLU A 626 12.68 -4.94 -10.87
CA GLU A 626 11.84 -4.65 -12.03
C GLU A 626 12.37 -3.41 -12.74
N ARG A 627 12.78 -2.37 -11.98
CA ARG A 627 13.44 -1.19 -12.55
C ARG A 627 14.70 -1.55 -13.34
N GLU A 628 15.60 -2.32 -12.74
CA GLU A 628 16.84 -2.79 -13.39
C GLU A 628 16.55 -3.66 -14.63
N ALA A 629 15.49 -4.48 -14.59
CA ALA A 629 15.09 -5.30 -15.74
C ALA A 629 14.47 -4.45 -16.87
N CYS A 630 13.65 -3.44 -16.54
CA CYS A 630 13.08 -2.51 -17.51
C CYS A 630 14.16 -1.64 -18.16
N GLU A 631 15.10 -1.09 -17.37
CA GLU A 631 16.25 -0.32 -17.88
C GLU A 631 17.05 -1.12 -18.90
N ARG A 632 17.46 -2.34 -18.51
CA ARG A 632 18.21 -3.24 -19.40
C ARG A 632 17.39 -3.67 -20.62
N ALA A 633 16.07 -3.80 -20.48
CA ALA A 633 15.21 -4.11 -21.63
C ALA A 633 15.17 -2.95 -22.63
N LEU A 634 15.07 -1.70 -22.17
CA LEU A 634 15.13 -0.51 -23.03
C LEU A 634 16.46 -0.44 -23.79
N GLU A 635 17.59 -0.69 -23.12
CA GLU A 635 18.91 -0.75 -23.75
C GLU A 635 18.99 -1.84 -24.84
N ILE A 636 18.54 -3.07 -24.53
CA ILE A 636 18.55 -4.19 -25.49
C ILE A 636 17.67 -3.89 -26.71
N ILE A 637 16.48 -3.32 -26.49
CA ILE A 637 15.54 -3.01 -27.57
C ILE A 637 16.12 -1.89 -28.44
N ALA A 638 16.63 -0.81 -27.86
CA ALA A 638 17.26 0.29 -28.60
C ALA A 638 18.37 -0.24 -29.53
N TYR A 639 19.28 -1.05 -29.01
CA TYR A 639 20.36 -1.66 -29.80
C TYR A 639 19.86 -2.51 -30.99
N GLU A 640 18.87 -3.36 -30.78
CA GLU A 640 18.36 -4.26 -31.83
C GLU A 640 17.43 -3.53 -32.83
N VAL A 641 16.80 -2.41 -32.42
CA VAL A 641 16.05 -1.51 -33.31
C VAL A 641 17.01 -0.70 -34.19
N GLU A 642 18.07 -0.12 -33.63
CA GLU A 642 19.12 0.58 -34.39
C GLU A 642 19.75 -0.31 -35.46
N LYS A 643 19.96 -1.59 -35.13
CA LYS A 643 20.49 -2.62 -36.03
C LYS A 643 19.49 -3.09 -37.10
N GLY A 644 18.21 -2.72 -36.97
CA GLY A 644 17.14 -3.08 -37.92
C GLY A 644 16.71 -4.54 -37.84
N ARG A 645 16.74 -5.17 -36.65
CA ARG A 645 16.28 -6.56 -36.43
C ARG A 645 14.92 -6.62 -35.74
N ILE A 646 14.62 -5.65 -34.89
CA ILE A 646 13.30 -5.47 -34.28
C ILE A 646 12.47 -4.57 -35.18
N VAL A 647 11.19 -4.90 -35.31
CA VAL A 647 10.19 -4.08 -35.98
C VAL A 647 9.52 -3.20 -34.92
N LEU A 648 9.63 -1.89 -35.07
CA LEU A 648 8.94 -0.91 -34.23
C LEU A 648 7.51 -0.71 -34.75
N LEU A 649 6.55 -0.50 -33.86
CA LEU A 649 5.26 0.09 -34.23
C LEU A 649 5.21 1.50 -33.64
N PRO A 650 5.56 2.54 -34.44
CA PRO A 650 5.47 3.94 -34.01
C PRO A 650 4.02 4.34 -33.72
N PHE A 651 3.84 5.38 -32.91
CA PHE A 651 2.52 5.92 -32.57
C PHE A 651 1.69 6.32 -33.81
N SER A 652 2.33 6.92 -34.82
CA SER A 652 1.68 7.22 -36.10
C SER A 652 1.09 5.98 -36.79
N GLU A 653 1.72 4.82 -36.63
CA GLU A 653 1.22 3.54 -37.15
C GLU A 653 0.21 2.88 -36.20
N GLU A 654 0.32 3.08 -34.88
CA GLU A 654 -0.70 2.68 -33.90
C GLU A 654 -2.05 3.34 -34.23
N ILE A 655 -2.07 4.64 -34.55
CA ILE A 655 -3.28 5.37 -34.97
C ILE A 655 -3.90 4.74 -36.22
N ARG A 656 -3.11 4.41 -37.23
CA ARG A 656 -3.63 3.80 -38.46
C ARG A 656 -4.19 2.40 -38.21
N LEU A 657 -3.54 1.62 -37.34
CA LEU A 657 -3.85 0.23 -37.07
C LEU A 657 -5.10 0.01 -36.19
N HIS A 658 -5.21 0.68 -35.04
CA HIS A 658 -6.25 0.42 -34.02
C HIS A 658 -7.67 0.70 -34.53
N ASP A 659 -8.73 0.34 -33.82
CA ASP A 659 -10.10 0.63 -34.28
C ASP A 659 -10.49 2.09 -34.03
N ALA A 660 -11.11 2.74 -35.01
CA ALA A 660 -11.55 4.13 -34.88
C ALA A 660 -12.48 4.33 -33.68
N GLY A 661 -12.24 5.37 -32.88
CA GLY A 661 -13.06 5.70 -31.71
C GLY A 661 -12.81 4.81 -30.49
N THR A 662 -11.75 4.00 -30.48
CA THR A 662 -11.46 3.07 -29.38
C THR A 662 -10.18 3.43 -28.66
N TYR A 663 -10.28 3.75 -27.36
CA TYR A 663 -9.12 3.87 -26.49
C TYR A 663 -8.27 2.60 -26.54
N CYS A 664 -6.96 2.76 -26.67
CA CYS A 664 -6.00 1.66 -26.70
C CYS A 664 -4.82 1.94 -25.76
N ASP A 665 -4.50 0.96 -24.91
CA ASP A 665 -3.29 0.90 -24.09
C ASP A 665 -2.35 -0.21 -24.60
N GLU A 666 -1.29 -0.54 -23.87
CA GLU A 666 -0.39 -1.65 -24.24
C GLU A 666 -1.14 -2.97 -24.42
N ASP A 667 -2.05 -3.29 -23.48
CA ASP A 667 -2.80 -4.54 -23.46
C ASP A 667 -3.68 -4.67 -24.72
N LEU A 668 -4.39 -3.60 -25.11
CA LEU A 668 -5.25 -3.56 -26.28
C LEU A 668 -4.46 -3.49 -27.58
N ILE A 669 -3.41 -2.66 -27.68
CA ILE A 669 -2.55 -2.59 -28.88
C ILE A 669 -1.91 -3.94 -29.18
N LEU A 670 -1.45 -4.69 -28.17
CA LEU A 670 -0.93 -6.05 -28.35
C LEU A 670 -1.94 -6.93 -29.10
N TRP A 671 -3.21 -6.90 -28.68
CA TRP A 671 -4.25 -7.72 -29.30
C TRP A 671 -4.74 -7.15 -30.63
N SER A 672 -4.75 -5.83 -30.83
CA SER A 672 -4.99 -5.22 -32.15
C SER A 672 -3.98 -5.72 -33.18
N ILE A 673 -2.69 -5.75 -32.84
CA ILE A 673 -1.64 -6.32 -33.69
C ILE A 673 -1.90 -7.81 -33.93
N ALA A 674 -2.16 -8.59 -32.87
CA ALA A 674 -2.38 -10.02 -33.01
C ALA A 674 -3.60 -10.38 -33.88
N VAL A 675 -4.69 -9.62 -33.76
CA VAL A 675 -5.89 -9.76 -34.61
C VAL A 675 -5.55 -9.40 -36.05
N PHE A 676 -4.88 -8.28 -36.27
CA PHE A 676 -4.46 -7.84 -37.60
C PHE A 676 -3.64 -8.92 -38.31
N PHE A 677 -2.64 -9.51 -37.65
CA PHE A 677 -1.89 -10.62 -38.22
C PHE A 677 -2.74 -11.87 -38.48
N ALA A 678 -3.61 -12.26 -37.54
CA ALA A 678 -4.47 -13.43 -37.73
C ALA A 678 -5.44 -13.27 -38.90
N ARG A 679 -5.91 -12.04 -39.14
CA ARG A 679 -6.85 -11.69 -40.20
C ARG A 679 -6.16 -11.46 -41.55
N GLU A 680 -5.07 -10.70 -41.59
CA GLU A 680 -4.40 -10.25 -42.82
C GLU A 680 -3.19 -11.11 -43.21
N LEU A 681 -2.46 -11.67 -42.24
CA LEU A 681 -1.25 -12.48 -42.47
C LEU A 681 -1.37 -13.86 -41.82
N PRO A 682 -2.41 -14.67 -42.15
CA PRO A 682 -2.75 -15.90 -41.42
C PRO A 682 -1.68 -16.99 -41.47
N LEU A 683 -0.76 -16.93 -42.45
CA LEU A 683 0.35 -17.87 -42.59
C LEU A 683 1.49 -17.61 -41.59
N VAL A 684 1.50 -16.45 -40.93
CA VAL A 684 2.53 -16.06 -39.97
C VAL A 684 2.15 -16.57 -38.58
N LYS A 685 3.04 -17.33 -37.94
CA LYS A 685 2.81 -17.84 -36.58
C LYS A 685 3.04 -16.75 -35.53
N VAL A 686 1.97 -16.16 -35.02
CA VAL A 686 2.03 -15.12 -33.99
C VAL A 686 2.20 -15.71 -32.59
N ARG A 687 3.13 -15.15 -31.83
CA ARG A 687 3.37 -15.48 -30.42
C ARG A 687 3.50 -14.22 -29.57
N THR A 688 2.96 -14.23 -28.36
CA THR A 688 3.12 -13.13 -27.39
C THR A 688 4.11 -13.49 -26.30
N LEU A 689 4.92 -12.53 -25.88
CA LEU A 689 5.90 -12.64 -24.80
C LEU A 689 5.42 -11.83 -23.59
N MET A 690 4.59 -12.46 -22.75
CA MET A 690 3.94 -11.83 -21.60
C MET A 690 4.24 -12.59 -20.30
N HIS A 691 4.22 -11.90 -19.16
CA HIS A 691 4.37 -12.54 -17.85
C HIS A 691 3.30 -13.61 -17.60
N SER A 692 3.59 -14.58 -16.71
CA SER A 692 2.63 -15.64 -16.35
C SER A 692 1.33 -15.14 -15.74
N ASP A 693 1.36 -13.94 -15.19
CA ASP A 693 0.33 -13.38 -14.33
C ASP A 693 -0.37 -12.16 -14.93
N CYS A 694 0.02 -11.79 -16.15
CA CYS A 694 -0.58 -10.67 -16.87
C CYS A 694 -2.04 -10.99 -17.25
N THR A 695 -2.96 -10.09 -16.92
CA THR A 695 -4.41 -10.21 -17.21
C THR A 695 -4.70 -10.29 -18.70
N ALA A 696 -4.02 -9.48 -19.53
CA ALA A 696 -4.16 -9.49 -20.98
C ALA A 696 -3.81 -10.82 -21.64
N ARG A 697 -3.16 -11.77 -20.94
CA ARG A 697 -2.89 -13.11 -21.44
C ARG A 697 -4.16 -13.87 -21.87
N THR A 698 -5.30 -13.57 -21.25
CA THR A 698 -6.61 -14.20 -21.51
C THR A 698 -7.64 -13.13 -21.93
N PRO A 699 -7.58 -12.64 -23.19
CA PRO A 699 -8.32 -11.46 -23.63
C PRO A 699 -9.84 -11.63 -23.51
N TYR A 700 -10.37 -12.79 -23.94
CA TYR A 700 -11.81 -13.11 -23.92
C TYR A 700 -12.48 -13.15 -22.54
N ARG A 701 -11.71 -12.94 -21.47
CA ARG A 701 -12.20 -12.84 -20.10
C ARG A 701 -11.94 -11.47 -19.48
N PHE A 702 -10.71 -10.97 -19.59
CA PHE A 702 -10.31 -9.74 -18.86
C PHE A 702 -10.45 -8.47 -19.69
N LEU A 703 -10.23 -8.55 -21.01
CA LEU A 703 -10.32 -7.41 -21.93
C LEU A 703 -11.62 -7.41 -22.73
N LYS A 704 -12.44 -8.46 -22.59
CA LYS A 704 -13.74 -8.55 -23.22
C LYS A 704 -14.66 -7.45 -22.69
N GLY A 705 -15.23 -6.67 -23.60
CA GLY A 705 -16.24 -5.66 -23.28
C GLY A 705 -17.58 -6.25 -22.81
N ARG A 706 -18.57 -5.36 -22.65
CA ARG A 706 -19.96 -5.75 -22.32
C ARG A 706 -20.57 -6.63 -23.42
N HIS A 707 -21.67 -7.32 -23.13
CA HIS A 707 -22.35 -8.14 -24.13
C HIS A 707 -22.79 -7.28 -25.33
N ASN A 708 -22.16 -7.50 -26.49
CA ASN A 708 -22.43 -6.79 -27.73
C ASN A 708 -23.12 -7.75 -28.71
N LEU A 709 -24.30 -7.37 -29.21
CA LEU A 709 -25.11 -8.17 -30.13
C LEU A 709 -24.58 -8.14 -31.57
N LEU A 710 -23.71 -7.18 -31.89
CA LEU A 710 -23.13 -6.99 -33.22
C LEU A 710 -21.84 -7.80 -33.44
N VAL A 711 -21.37 -8.52 -32.42
CA VAL A 711 -20.16 -9.34 -32.51
C VAL A 711 -20.50 -10.81 -32.43
N SER A 712 -19.74 -11.61 -33.15
CA SER A 712 -19.89 -13.05 -33.23
C SER A 712 -18.52 -13.74 -33.11
N SER A 713 -18.49 -15.07 -33.15
CA SER A 713 -17.21 -15.78 -33.14
C SER A 713 -16.37 -15.45 -34.39
N HIS A 714 -17.03 -15.27 -35.53
CA HIS A 714 -16.43 -15.04 -36.84
C HIS A 714 -15.98 -13.60 -37.10
N SER A 715 -16.23 -12.65 -36.18
CA SER A 715 -15.76 -11.27 -36.29
C SER A 715 -14.23 -11.13 -36.38
N LEU A 716 -13.47 -12.17 -36.02
CA LEU A 716 -12.02 -12.22 -36.25
C LEU A 716 -11.68 -12.23 -37.75
N TYR A 717 -12.40 -13.00 -38.56
CA TYR A 717 -12.10 -13.20 -39.98
C TYR A 717 -12.85 -12.22 -40.89
N ASP A 718 -13.93 -11.63 -40.38
CA ASP A 718 -14.62 -10.55 -41.07
C ASP A 718 -13.71 -9.33 -41.23
N LYS A 719 -13.46 -8.94 -42.48
CA LYS A 719 -12.58 -7.83 -42.86
C LYS A 719 -13.18 -6.47 -42.49
N ASP A 720 -14.50 -6.39 -42.41
CA ASP A 720 -15.24 -5.16 -42.12
C ASP A 720 -15.46 -4.94 -40.62
N ALA A 721 -15.32 -5.98 -39.80
CA ALA A 721 -15.45 -5.88 -38.36
C ALA A 721 -14.24 -5.16 -37.73
N PRO A 722 -14.44 -4.35 -36.67
CA PRO A 722 -13.32 -3.78 -35.91
C PRO A 722 -12.43 -4.89 -35.33
N LEU A 723 -11.12 -4.70 -35.28
CA LEU A 723 -10.14 -5.68 -34.81
C LEU A 723 -10.46 -6.17 -33.38
N LEU A 724 -10.78 -5.26 -32.47
CA LEU A 724 -11.05 -5.56 -31.06
C LEU A 724 -12.37 -6.30 -30.84
N SER A 725 -13.27 -6.38 -31.83
CA SER A 725 -14.45 -7.26 -31.75
C SER A 725 -14.06 -8.73 -31.55
N ALA A 726 -12.88 -9.13 -32.06
CA ALA A 726 -12.34 -10.47 -31.91
C ALA A 726 -12.02 -10.85 -30.45
N LEU A 727 -11.91 -9.87 -29.53
CA LEU A 727 -11.72 -10.13 -28.11
C LEU A 727 -12.88 -10.95 -27.52
N HIS A 728 -14.08 -10.90 -28.12
CA HIS A 728 -15.23 -11.66 -27.62
C HIS A 728 -15.14 -13.17 -27.89
N SER A 729 -14.33 -13.59 -28.87
CA SER A 729 -14.20 -14.97 -29.29
C SER A 729 -12.93 -15.64 -28.75
N LYS A 730 -12.94 -16.97 -28.66
CA LYS A 730 -11.75 -17.76 -28.28
C LYS A 730 -10.85 -18.05 -29.48
N GLU A 731 -11.29 -17.71 -30.70
CA GLU A 731 -10.54 -17.95 -31.94
C GLU A 731 -9.23 -17.18 -31.94
N LEU A 732 -9.24 -15.93 -31.47
CA LEU A 732 -8.02 -15.12 -31.30
C LEU A 732 -6.98 -15.82 -30.41
N ARG A 733 -7.43 -16.48 -29.33
CA ARG A 733 -6.53 -17.23 -28.44
C ARG A 733 -6.05 -18.55 -29.04
N LEU A 734 -6.82 -19.13 -29.97
CA LEU A 734 -6.47 -20.34 -30.69
C LEU A 734 -5.34 -20.07 -31.68
N VAL A 735 -5.44 -18.98 -32.45
CA VAL A 735 -4.45 -18.59 -33.48
C VAL A 735 -3.18 -17.98 -32.86
N THR A 736 -3.30 -17.22 -31.77
CA THR A 736 -2.17 -16.54 -31.12
C THR A 736 -1.68 -17.29 -29.88
N ARG A 737 -0.40 -17.71 -29.87
CA ARG A 737 0.17 -18.50 -28.77
C ARG A 737 1.03 -17.69 -27.80
N ASN A 738 0.75 -17.77 -26.50
CA ASN A 738 1.59 -17.15 -25.49
C ASN A 738 2.80 -18.03 -25.22
N ALA A 739 4.01 -17.58 -25.56
CA ALA A 739 5.22 -18.39 -25.52
C ALA A 739 6.11 -18.05 -24.32
N LYS A 740 6.75 -19.07 -23.74
CA LYS A 740 7.91 -18.93 -22.86
C LYS A 740 9.10 -19.53 -23.59
N LEU A 741 10.01 -18.67 -24.06
CA LEU A 741 11.12 -19.08 -24.93
C LEU A 741 12.17 -19.88 -24.16
N ARG A 742 12.91 -19.20 -23.28
CA ARG A 742 13.84 -19.82 -22.35
C ARG A 742 13.65 -19.14 -21.00
N THR A 743 13.06 -19.87 -20.05
CA THR A 743 13.03 -19.39 -18.67
C THR A 743 14.43 -19.43 -18.09
N ALA A 744 14.71 -18.53 -17.14
CA ALA A 744 15.92 -18.59 -16.32
C ALA A 744 16.14 -20.00 -15.75
N LEU A 745 17.39 -20.31 -15.42
CA LEU A 745 17.75 -21.57 -14.76
C LEU A 745 16.82 -21.81 -13.57
N ARG A 746 16.30 -23.04 -13.45
CA ARG A 746 15.34 -23.41 -12.40
C ARG A 746 16.03 -23.69 -11.06
N ASP A 747 17.21 -23.12 -10.86
CA ASP A 747 18.00 -23.33 -9.66
C ASP A 747 17.30 -22.68 -8.48
N ARG A 748 17.13 -23.45 -7.41
CA ARG A 748 16.51 -22.94 -6.20
C ARG A 748 17.52 -22.03 -5.49
N LYS A 749 17.10 -20.80 -5.18
CA LYS A 749 17.86 -19.90 -4.30
C LYS A 749 18.28 -20.60 -3.00
N CYS A 750 19.34 -20.11 -2.36
CA CYS A 750 19.76 -20.63 -1.06
C CYS A 750 18.58 -20.57 -0.06
N THR A 751 18.17 -21.75 0.43
CA THR A 751 17.08 -21.89 1.42
C THR A 751 17.55 -22.43 2.77
N LEU A 752 18.88 -22.49 2.97
CA LEU A 752 19.48 -22.93 4.24
C LEU A 752 19.13 -21.97 5.39
N HIS A 753 19.10 -20.67 5.10
CA HIS A 753 18.89 -19.62 6.09
C HIS A 753 17.41 -19.32 6.39
N TYR A 754 16.48 -20.00 5.73
CA TYR A 754 15.05 -19.94 6.05
C TYR A 754 14.68 -21.02 7.08
N TYR A 755 13.55 -20.82 7.75
CA TYR A 755 12.97 -21.84 8.62
C TYR A 755 12.76 -23.14 7.86
N ASN A 756 13.18 -24.24 8.49
CA ASN A 756 13.00 -25.58 7.95
C ASN A 756 12.57 -26.51 9.10
N PRO A 757 11.40 -27.18 8.99
CA PRO A 757 10.86 -27.98 10.08
C PRO A 757 11.74 -29.18 10.44
N ILE A 758 12.52 -29.71 9.49
CA ILE A 758 13.45 -30.81 9.74
C ILE A 758 14.68 -30.30 10.50
N ARG A 759 15.30 -29.19 10.06
CA ARG A 759 16.46 -28.60 10.74
C ARG A 759 16.12 -28.07 12.14
N ALA A 760 14.91 -27.53 12.33
CA ALA A 760 14.45 -26.99 13.61
C ALA A 760 14.50 -28.01 14.76
N ARG A 761 14.40 -29.32 14.45
CA ARG A 761 14.52 -30.41 15.43
C ARG A 761 15.92 -30.53 16.04
N PHE A 762 16.96 -30.09 15.34
CA PHE A 762 18.36 -30.18 15.78
C PHE A 762 18.83 -28.97 16.61
N VAL A 763 18.02 -27.91 16.67
CA VAL A 763 18.38 -26.64 17.34
C VAL A 763 18.63 -26.83 18.83
N TYR A 764 17.73 -27.55 19.50
CA TYR A 764 17.81 -27.81 20.94
C TYR A 764 18.17 -29.27 21.26
N ARG A 765 18.59 -30.05 20.25
CA ARG A 765 18.95 -31.46 20.42
C ARG A 765 20.35 -31.56 21.03
N ARG A 766 20.52 -32.43 22.02
CA ARG A 766 21.83 -32.75 22.59
C ARG A 766 22.67 -33.53 21.57
N ASP A 767 23.88 -33.07 21.32
CA ASP A 767 24.83 -33.63 20.35
C ASP A 767 26.21 -33.90 20.96
N LYS A 768 26.28 -34.08 22.29
CA LYS A 768 27.53 -34.38 23.01
C LYS A 768 28.31 -35.56 22.40
N ALA A 769 27.63 -36.61 21.95
CA ALA A 769 28.26 -37.79 21.35
C ALA A 769 28.73 -37.59 19.89
N MET A 770 28.42 -36.45 19.26
CA MET A 770 28.74 -36.20 17.84
C MET A 770 30.10 -35.50 17.65
N PHE A 771 30.74 -35.04 18.72
CA PHE A 771 32.01 -34.32 18.66
C PHE A 771 32.97 -34.88 19.70
N GLU A 772 34.26 -34.85 19.39
CA GLU A 772 35.33 -35.27 20.29
C GLU A 772 36.14 -34.06 20.79
N LYS A 773 36.55 -33.16 19.88
CA LYS A 773 37.45 -32.04 20.20
C LYS A 773 36.77 -30.67 20.22
N TYR A 774 35.71 -30.48 19.42
CA TYR A 774 35.10 -29.17 19.17
C TYR A 774 33.67 -29.08 19.69
N HIS A 775 33.47 -29.43 20.95
CA HIS A 775 32.16 -29.25 21.60
C HIS A 775 31.78 -27.78 21.60
N THR A 776 30.60 -27.48 21.04
CA THR A 776 30.07 -26.11 20.99
C THR A 776 28.72 -26.10 21.69
N ASN A 777 28.56 -25.23 22.69
CA ASN A 777 27.29 -25.08 23.38
C ASN A 777 26.23 -24.55 22.40
N ALA A 778 25.11 -25.26 22.32
CA ALA A 778 23.98 -24.94 21.46
C ALA A 778 24.39 -24.64 20.00
N ARG A 779 25.23 -25.51 19.40
CA ARG A 779 25.82 -25.37 18.06
C ARG A 779 24.83 -24.88 16.98
N ASN A 780 23.61 -25.42 16.96
CA ASN A 780 22.59 -25.13 15.95
C ASN A 780 21.67 -23.95 16.32
N LEU A 781 21.76 -23.44 17.55
CA LEU A 781 21.00 -22.29 18.03
C LEU A 781 21.78 -21.01 17.72
N ALA A 782 21.35 -20.28 16.70
CA ALA A 782 21.82 -18.92 16.48
C ALA A 782 21.02 -17.96 17.41
N PRO A 783 21.66 -17.30 18.39
CA PRO A 783 20.95 -16.48 19.37
C PRO A 783 20.28 -15.27 18.68
N GLY A 784 19.00 -15.03 19.00
CA GLY A 784 18.18 -14.00 18.36
C GLY A 784 17.64 -14.35 16.97
N PHE A 785 17.85 -15.58 16.47
CA PHE A 785 17.31 -16.05 15.20
C PHE A 785 16.30 -17.19 15.42
N SER A 786 15.13 -17.11 14.79
CA SER A 786 14.09 -18.11 15.06
C SER A 786 14.52 -19.51 14.57
N ARG A 787 14.70 -20.44 15.52
CA ARG A 787 15.11 -21.84 15.27
C ARG A 787 16.36 -21.96 14.38
N GLY A 788 17.32 -21.04 14.54
CA GLY A 788 18.58 -21.04 13.78
C GLY A 788 18.48 -20.50 12.34
N ALA A 789 17.33 -19.95 11.93
CA ALA A 789 17.14 -19.39 10.59
C ALA A 789 17.66 -17.94 10.50
N LEU A 790 18.82 -17.75 9.85
CA LEU A 790 19.50 -16.44 9.71
C LEU A 790 18.71 -15.38 8.91
N HIS A 791 17.67 -15.76 8.18
CA HIS A 791 16.75 -14.81 7.56
C HIS A 791 15.68 -14.26 8.50
N HIS A 792 15.51 -14.85 9.69
CA HIS A 792 14.52 -14.43 10.67
C HIS A 792 15.24 -13.82 11.90
N ASP A 793 15.81 -12.63 11.73
CA ASP A 793 16.58 -11.91 12.76
C ASP A 793 15.64 -11.12 13.68
N TRP A 794 15.56 -11.52 14.95
CA TRP A 794 14.72 -10.90 15.97
C TRP A 794 15.48 -9.95 16.91
N ARG A 795 16.77 -9.73 16.67
CA ARG A 795 17.63 -8.91 17.54
C ARG A 795 17.38 -7.42 17.34
N GLY A 796 17.55 -6.65 18.42
CA GLY A 796 17.32 -5.20 18.43
C GLY A 796 15.88 -4.82 18.06
N LEU A 797 14.93 -5.71 18.35
CA LEU A 797 13.49 -5.51 18.22
C LEU A 797 12.89 -5.67 19.63
N GLY A 798 11.76 -5.01 19.93
CA GLY A 798 11.07 -5.10 21.23
C GLY A 798 10.37 -6.41 21.51
N VAL A 799 11.03 -7.56 21.33
CA VAL A 799 10.49 -8.87 21.69
C VAL A 799 10.59 -9.00 23.21
N TYR A 800 9.45 -8.98 23.90
CA TYR A 800 9.44 -9.02 25.36
C TYR A 800 9.74 -10.44 25.88
N THR A 801 10.93 -10.63 26.46
CA THR A 801 11.33 -11.88 27.14
C THR A 801 12.00 -11.57 28.49
N PRO A 802 11.22 -11.31 29.55
CA PRO A 802 11.73 -10.77 30.83
C PRO A 802 12.83 -11.60 31.48
N ASP A 803 12.78 -12.91 31.29
CA ASP A 803 13.58 -13.94 31.93
C ASP A 803 14.52 -14.68 30.97
N HIS A 804 14.62 -14.24 29.71
CA HIS A 804 15.52 -14.82 28.72
C HIS A 804 16.48 -13.78 28.12
N PRO A 805 17.79 -14.09 28.03
CA PRO A 805 18.77 -13.18 27.48
C PRO A 805 18.54 -12.97 25.98
N GLN A 806 18.77 -11.75 25.53
CA GLN A 806 18.80 -11.39 24.11
C GLN A 806 20.14 -10.79 23.74
N VAL A 807 20.53 -10.99 22.49
CA VAL A 807 21.78 -10.45 21.95
C VAL A 807 21.51 -9.19 21.12
N PRO A 808 22.39 -8.18 21.15
CA PRO A 808 22.27 -6.96 20.35
C PRO A 808 22.22 -7.23 18.84
N TYR A 809 21.60 -6.32 18.10
CA TYR A 809 21.57 -6.40 16.64
C TYR A 809 22.91 -5.96 16.04
N ARG A 810 23.52 -6.84 15.26
CA ARG A 810 24.65 -6.51 14.38
C ARG A 810 24.32 -6.94 12.95
N PRO A 811 24.46 -6.06 11.94
CA PRO A 811 24.16 -6.40 10.55
C PRO A 811 24.96 -7.62 10.07
N LEU A 812 24.27 -8.58 9.45
CA LEU A 812 24.89 -9.80 8.92
C LEU A 812 25.77 -9.49 7.70
N THR A 813 27.07 -9.73 7.82
CA THR A 813 28.07 -9.41 6.77
C THR A 813 27.94 -10.28 5.52
N TRP A 814 27.63 -11.57 5.68
CA TRP A 814 27.54 -12.52 4.56
C TRP A 814 26.45 -12.18 3.54
N ARG A 815 25.41 -11.43 3.93
CA ARG A 815 24.40 -10.95 2.97
C ARG A 815 24.97 -9.97 1.96
N LYS A 816 25.96 -9.16 2.36
CA LYS A 816 26.70 -8.30 1.42
C LYS A 816 27.52 -9.16 0.45
N SER A 817 28.09 -10.26 0.93
CA SER A 817 28.83 -11.22 0.09
C SER A 817 27.92 -11.94 -0.89
N GLU A 818 26.73 -12.39 -0.46
CA GLU A 818 25.77 -13.07 -1.33
C GLU A 818 25.21 -12.12 -2.40
N LEU A 819 25.02 -10.84 -2.07
CA LEU A 819 24.68 -9.81 -3.06
C LEU A 819 25.82 -9.58 -4.05
N LYS A 820 27.08 -9.48 -3.58
CA LYS A 820 28.26 -9.38 -4.46
C LYS A 820 28.42 -10.59 -5.37
N LEU A 821 28.23 -11.80 -4.85
CA LEU A 821 28.30 -13.06 -5.60
C LEU A 821 27.14 -13.27 -6.57
N ARG A 822 26.03 -12.52 -6.43
CA ARG A 822 24.93 -12.51 -7.41
C ARG A 822 25.06 -11.40 -8.45
N ALA A 823 25.87 -10.38 -8.16
CA ALA A 823 26.13 -9.27 -9.07
C ALA A 823 27.33 -9.57 -10.00
N ALA A 824 28.29 -10.35 -9.51
CA ALA A 824 29.28 -11.06 -10.33
C ALA A 824 28.61 -12.28 -11.01
#